data_AF-A0AAE4AML1-F1
#
_entry.id   AF-A0AAE4AML1-F1
#
_cell.length_a   1.000
_cell.length_b   1.000
_cell.length_c   1.000
_cell.angle_alpha   90.00
_cell.angle_beta   90.00
_cell.angle_gamma   90.00
#
_symmetry.space_group_name_H-M   'P 1'
#
loop_
_entity.id
_entity.type
_entity.pdbx_description
1 polymer ?
#
loop_
_entity_poly.entity_id
_entity_poly.type
_entity_poly.pdbx_seq_one_letter_code
_entity_poly.pdbx_strand_id
1 'polypeptide(L)'
;MRTLLLFMIAALLLHNQLHGANALTLALLGEPPALLDLISVELTRDDSFALLARAEIDQILREHQLTASDSSQLARLFPHADIIAVFTAAWNQKSGRIVVINAKNGFRLADQSWAYDAPAAQINSLAQIIRDGASKARKPGSQLIAINQYRLVSIDWQQHDAIKTWFNQFETALTRHPDIQLLERERLDAVGEERQLSAAQFALTPSARILRLEFEPGDKSTHVHLTLYCHDLQGREITRLRQLDILALTPDATAQFVSKLADTLAAQAPTGAVTAAAAREAAEFYAAYQQNLDRNDALKYIQAAVALNPHHEEYRHAEIVAMANIRSYRSRQDQLDKTRQTYARIQRFQNDFPHSQRPFFPVEARRKWHLFAFGLEESMESYRHRGQMDLAADCERVLQQYGAFFAEIRPAVHADIRRQPQYQFDLSDGLGSSSEIKHVITFLREAFFASPLYTDHDQRISDFFAVYLEILHALERSYRLDPTKPTPTPKAFMPWDKLLQDSTVRNATRSFLNQDQTLIAFLEECSLPDGKALALDWRTVQILLNTQHQPKNIKKNYHDYFAALAALSPGCFADLTKWQNRLIEAPFSIINEECFAVPPNFAYTCLHEYLGNSTLDVLILLENAARGNGHDDLLPPLLVAMDAIHALNYRYLTEYKVANLFRDLAFVIWEKTPAESRRTIEQFRPSPRQDQLLRAVNAQVVFDYGGFHDAMAAPKPMVCKNACQDSDGVILLLGQANGQQGQGAMVARIAADGRFSKLIDIEEFARKTHLYFGDDDTSFIHLLCDSQFILVASNNGLGVFNRQSGALLSTFHIPLQPNNTCLALVGDRLFVQTTNALHAMNLQGEERRLYFSQERLEPQHDLDRGGLASDLVTCANGELFFLVSHEVPKQRYAKQEIWQLKTADDSPQLFLALPPKRCYALAPGNQAPLVLALDRQSNVIYQLDHATRTLQPLAEAPKKGKYSSPRHMRNTFSDVNIPYPYPYVLHEHFLWAGGHYPACINLAAPEQSPLIWLPRTTWAFPLRNDVLFLRRDMWFRLRLRDNASPKPQP
;
A
#
# COMPACT_ATOMS: atom_id res chain seq x y z
N MET A 1 -58.20 -64.49 -23.73
CA MET A 1 -56.92 -64.26 -24.43
C MET A 1 -56.45 -62.80 -24.38
N ARG A 2 -57.31 -61.78 -24.57
CA ARG A 2 -56.91 -60.36 -24.47
C ARG A 2 -56.35 -59.93 -23.10
N THR A 3 -56.90 -60.47 -22.00
CA THR A 3 -56.44 -60.18 -20.63
C THR A 3 -55.07 -60.78 -20.28
N LEU A 4 -54.73 -61.95 -20.82
CA LEU A 4 -53.43 -62.58 -20.65
C LEU A 4 -52.32 -61.89 -21.47
N LEU A 5 -52.67 -61.37 -22.66
CA LEU A 5 -51.76 -60.59 -23.49
C LEU A 5 -51.46 -59.21 -22.87
N LEU A 6 -52.48 -58.55 -22.30
CA LEU A 6 -52.31 -57.28 -21.57
C LEU A 6 -51.48 -57.43 -20.28
N PHE A 7 -51.62 -58.55 -19.57
CA PHE A 7 -50.80 -58.82 -18.39
C PHE A 7 -49.34 -59.14 -18.74
N MET A 8 -49.08 -59.86 -19.84
CA MET A 8 -47.70 -60.08 -20.31
C MET A 8 -47.06 -58.80 -20.86
N ILE A 9 -47.80 -57.94 -21.57
CA ILE A 9 -47.28 -56.66 -22.05
C ILE A 9 -47.02 -55.70 -20.87
N ALA A 10 -47.90 -55.67 -19.87
CA ALA A 10 -47.68 -54.91 -18.64
C ALA A 10 -46.49 -55.45 -17.82
N ALA A 11 -46.34 -56.78 -17.73
CA ALA A 11 -45.21 -57.40 -17.06
C ALA A 11 -43.88 -57.17 -17.80
N LEU A 12 -43.85 -57.19 -19.14
CA LEU A 12 -42.68 -56.85 -19.96
C LEU A 12 -42.32 -55.35 -19.89
N LEU A 13 -43.33 -54.46 -19.81
CA LEU A 13 -43.12 -53.03 -19.61
C LEU A 13 -42.67 -52.69 -18.17
N LEU A 14 -43.15 -53.42 -17.15
CA LEU A 14 -42.67 -53.31 -15.77
C LEU A 14 -41.29 -53.95 -15.57
N HIS A 15 -40.95 -55.02 -16.29
CA HIS A 15 -39.61 -55.63 -16.25
C HIS A 15 -38.54 -54.70 -16.85
N ASN A 16 -38.86 -53.99 -17.94
CA ASN A 16 -37.97 -52.99 -18.52
C ASN A 16 -37.85 -51.70 -17.68
N GLN A 17 -38.85 -51.35 -16.87
CA GLN A 17 -38.73 -50.22 -15.92
C GLN A 17 -38.02 -50.58 -14.60
N LEU A 18 -37.96 -51.87 -14.25
CA LEU A 18 -37.22 -52.34 -13.07
C LEU A 18 -35.72 -52.60 -13.35
N HIS A 19 -35.26 -52.50 -14.60
CA HIS A 19 -33.83 -52.58 -14.96
C HIS A 19 -33.21 -51.25 -15.45
N GLY A 20 -33.99 -50.16 -15.55
CA GLY A 20 -33.50 -48.84 -15.96
C GLY A 20 -33.30 -47.80 -14.85
N ALA A 21 -33.75 -48.08 -13.62
CA ALA A 21 -33.85 -47.07 -12.55
C ALA A 21 -32.52 -46.72 -11.83
N ASN A 22 -31.37 -47.23 -12.29
CA ASN A 22 -30.09 -47.09 -11.60
C ASN A 22 -28.94 -46.55 -12.47
N ALA A 23 -29.16 -46.15 -13.72
CA ALA A 23 -28.10 -45.56 -14.55
C ALA A 23 -27.96 -44.05 -14.25
N LEU A 24 -26.74 -43.56 -14.01
CA LEU A 24 -26.47 -42.12 -13.85
C LEU A 24 -26.38 -41.48 -15.23
N THR A 25 -27.02 -40.34 -15.42
CA THR A 25 -26.86 -39.58 -16.65
C THR A 25 -25.49 -38.90 -16.66
N LEU A 26 -24.70 -39.11 -17.71
CA LEU A 26 -23.32 -38.61 -17.84
C LEU A 26 -23.17 -37.67 -19.03
N ALA A 27 -22.63 -36.47 -18.81
CA ALA A 27 -22.17 -35.58 -19.87
C ALA A 27 -20.65 -35.72 -20.07
N LEU A 28 -20.21 -36.00 -21.30
CA LEU A 28 -18.80 -36.00 -21.70
C LEU A 28 -18.51 -34.72 -22.49
N LEU A 29 -17.64 -33.88 -21.95
CA LEU A 29 -17.36 -32.54 -22.48
C LEU A 29 -15.84 -32.41 -22.68
N GLY A 30 -15.40 -31.67 -23.68
CA GLY A 30 -13.97 -31.33 -23.80
C GLY A 30 -13.30 -31.59 -25.13
N GLU A 31 -11.97 -31.62 -25.06
CA GLU A 31 -11.05 -31.84 -26.17
C GLU A 31 -10.05 -32.96 -25.82
N PRO A 32 -9.55 -33.73 -26.82
CA PRO A 32 -9.91 -33.70 -28.24
C PRO A 32 -11.15 -34.56 -28.56
N PRO A 33 -11.89 -34.28 -29.65
CA PRO A 33 -13.18 -34.93 -29.91
C PRO A 33 -13.05 -36.43 -30.12
N ALA A 34 -11.98 -36.85 -30.80
CA ALA A 34 -11.69 -38.25 -31.07
C ALA A 34 -11.48 -39.09 -29.80
N LEU A 35 -10.92 -38.50 -28.72
CA LEU A 35 -10.76 -39.18 -27.44
C LEU A 35 -12.13 -39.37 -26.76
N LEU A 36 -12.96 -38.33 -26.80
CA LEU A 36 -14.31 -38.40 -26.23
C LEU A 36 -15.20 -39.43 -26.94
N ASP A 37 -15.06 -39.61 -28.26
CA ASP A 37 -15.81 -40.63 -28.99
C ASP A 37 -15.42 -42.04 -28.56
N LEU A 38 -14.12 -42.29 -28.40
CA LEU A 38 -13.60 -43.58 -27.95
C LEU A 38 -14.04 -43.90 -26.51
N ILE A 39 -14.02 -42.91 -25.62
CA ILE A 39 -14.50 -43.05 -24.24
C ILE A 39 -16.02 -43.26 -24.22
N SER A 40 -16.78 -42.55 -25.07
CA SER A 40 -18.23 -42.73 -25.20
C SER A 40 -18.57 -44.15 -25.62
N VAL A 41 -17.84 -44.73 -26.59
CA VAL A 41 -18.03 -46.12 -27.01
C VAL A 41 -17.77 -47.09 -25.86
N GLU A 42 -16.73 -46.87 -25.06
CA GLU A 42 -16.41 -47.73 -23.93
C GLU A 42 -17.42 -47.60 -22.78
N LEU A 43 -17.89 -46.40 -22.48
CA LEU A 43 -18.88 -46.15 -21.43
C LEU A 43 -20.31 -46.53 -21.83
N THR A 44 -20.63 -46.57 -23.12
CA THR A 44 -21.95 -47.05 -23.62
C THR A 44 -22.13 -48.56 -23.36
N ARG A 45 -21.03 -49.31 -23.17
CA ARG A 45 -21.06 -50.73 -22.82
C ARG A 45 -21.35 -50.98 -21.33
N ASP A 46 -21.43 -49.92 -20.53
CA ASP A 46 -21.66 -49.95 -19.09
C ASP A 46 -23.09 -49.53 -18.77
N ASP A 47 -23.92 -50.47 -18.32
CA ASP A 47 -25.33 -50.23 -17.96
C ASP A 47 -25.50 -49.24 -16.78
N SER A 48 -24.40 -48.85 -16.13
CA SER A 48 -24.39 -47.87 -15.03
C SER A 48 -24.54 -46.42 -15.50
N PHE A 49 -24.40 -46.14 -16.80
CA PHE A 49 -24.44 -44.79 -17.37
C PHE A 49 -25.45 -44.63 -18.50
N ALA A 50 -26.15 -43.50 -18.49
CA ALA A 50 -26.89 -42.99 -19.65
C ALA A 50 -26.15 -41.77 -20.21
N LEU A 51 -25.49 -41.91 -21.35
CA LEU A 51 -24.69 -40.82 -21.95
C LEU A 51 -25.60 -39.80 -22.64
N LEU A 52 -25.37 -38.51 -22.37
CA LEU A 52 -26.03 -37.42 -23.09
C LEU A 52 -25.53 -37.35 -24.54
N ALA A 53 -26.45 -37.05 -25.47
CA ALA A 53 -26.13 -36.99 -26.87
C ALA A 53 -25.16 -35.84 -27.18
N ARG A 54 -24.08 -36.15 -27.87
CA ARG A 54 -23.03 -35.18 -28.20
C ARG A 54 -23.53 -33.99 -29.02
N ALA A 55 -24.47 -34.22 -29.94
CA ALA A 55 -25.08 -33.16 -30.74
C ALA A 55 -25.87 -32.15 -29.88
N GLU A 56 -26.51 -32.62 -28.81
CA GLU A 56 -27.26 -31.79 -27.86
C GLU A 56 -26.30 -30.97 -26.99
N ILE A 57 -25.23 -31.60 -26.53
CA ILE A 57 -24.11 -30.94 -25.82
C ILE A 57 -23.49 -29.83 -26.68
N ASP A 58 -23.10 -30.12 -27.91
CA ASP A 58 -22.42 -29.17 -28.80
C ASP A 58 -23.35 -28.03 -29.25
N GLN A 59 -24.67 -28.27 -29.27
CA GLN A 59 -25.66 -27.24 -29.51
C GLN A 59 -25.75 -26.29 -28.32
N ILE A 60 -25.91 -26.82 -27.09
CA ILE A 60 -26.00 -26.03 -25.87
C ILE A 60 -24.72 -25.20 -25.66
N LEU A 61 -23.53 -25.78 -25.84
CA LEU A 61 -22.27 -25.05 -25.73
C LEU A 61 -22.17 -23.89 -26.74
N ARG A 62 -22.65 -24.09 -27.98
CA ARG A 62 -22.69 -23.04 -29.01
C ARG A 62 -23.70 -21.94 -28.69
N GLU A 63 -24.90 -22.31 -28.25
CA GLU A 63 -25.96 -21.36 -27.88
C GLU A 63 -25.52 -20.47 -26.71
N HIS A 64 -24.75 -21.02 -25.78
CA HIS A 64 -24.26 -20.30 -24.60
C HIS A 64 -22.88 -19.63 -24.79
N GLN A 65 -22.24 -19.76 -25.96
CA GLN A 65 -20.89 -19.23 -26.25
C GLN A 65 -19.82 -19.72 -25.26
N LEU A 66 -19.94 -20.95 -24.76
CA LEU A 66 -19.04 -21.50 -23.74
C LEU A 66 -18.06 -22.50 -24.33
N THR A 67 -16.90 -22.59 -23.69
CA THR A 67 -15.91 -23.61 -24.01
C THR A 67 -16.05 -24.79 -23.06
N ALA A 68 -15.75 -26.00 -23.53
CA ALA A 68 -15.86 -27.18 -22.68
C ALA A 68 -14.90 -27.17 -21.47
N SER A 69 -13.93 -26.25 -21.41
CA SER A 69 -13.06 -26.02 -20.26
C SER A 69 -13.75 -25.32 -19.07
N ASP A 70 -14.96 -24.76 -19.24
CA ASP A 70 -15.68 -23.96 -18.23
C ASP A 70 -16.45 -24.85 -17.23
N SER A 71 -15.73 -25.77 -16.59
CA SER A 71 -16.24 -26.91 -15.81
C SER A 71 -17.30 -26.61 -14.73
N SER A 72 -17.32 -25.41 -14.13
CA SER A 72 -18.29 -25.04 -13.10
C SER A 72 -19.63 -24.53 -13.65
N GLN A 73 -19.70 -24.15 -14.93
CA GLN A 73 -20.91 -23.67 -15.62
C GLN A 73 -21.72 -24.82 -16.22
N LEU A 74 -21.05 -25.93 -16.55
CA LEU A 74 -21.64 -27.04 -17.30
C LEU A 74 -22.73 -27.79 -16.50
N ALA A 75 -22.64 -27.80 -15.17
CA ALA A 75 -23.60 -28.47 -14.27
C ALA A 75 -25.07 -28.05 -14.46
N ARG A 76 -25.31 -26.79 -14.82
CA ARG A 76 -26.67 -26.24 -14.95
C ARG A 76 -27.22 -26.24 -16.36
N LEU A 77 -26.33 -26.27 -17.36
CA LEU A 77 -26.68 -26.47 -18.77
C LEU A 77 -27.14 -27.90 -19.05
N PHE A 78 -26.72 -28.84 -18.19
CA PHE A 78 -27.13 -30.24 -18.24
C PHE A 78 -27.90 -30.62 -16.97
N PRO A 79 -29.11 -30.06 -16.72
CA PRO A 79 -29.88 -30.33 -15.50
C PRO A 79 -30.31 -31.81 -15.38
N HIS A 80 -30.25 -32.54 -16.49
CA HIS A 80 -30.52 -33.96 -16.56
C HIS A 80 -29.28 -34.83 -16.31
N ALA A 81 -28.07 -34.25 -16.35
CA ALA A 81 -26.85 -34.96 -15.99
C ALA A 81 -26.78 -35.13 -14.47
N ASP A 82 -26.39 -36.32 -14.02
CA ASP A 82 -26.01 -36.56 -12.64
C ASP A 82 -24.50 -36.34 -12.46
N ILE A 83 -23.71 -36.60 -13.51
CA ILE A 83 -22.25 -36.46 -13.54
C ILE A 83 -21.82 -35.76 -14.82
N ILE A 84 -20.79 -34.93 -14.70
CA ILE A 84 -20.13 -34.29 -15.83
C ILE A 84 -18.65 -34.63 -15.79
N ALA A 85 -18.10 -35.11 -16.90
CA ALA A 85 -16.68 -35.33 -17.07
C ALA A 85 -16.14 -34.40 -18.16
N VAL A 86 -15.20 -33.53 -17.76
CA VAL A 86 -14.59 -32.50 -18.59
C VAL A 86 -13.16 -32.88 -18.95
N PHE A 87 -12.85 -32.92 -20.23
CA PHE A 87 -11.52 -33.17 -20.77
C PHE A 87 -10.92 -31.88 -21.33
N THR A 88 -9.71 -31.55 -20.89
CA THR A 88 -8.93 -30.47 -21.50
C THR A 88 -7.69 -31.05 -22.16
N ALA A 89 -7.34 -30.53 -23.32
CA ALA A 89 -6.15 -30.91 -24.06
C ALA A 89 -5.06 -29.84 -23.94
N ALA A 90 -3.81 -30.28 -23.74
CA ALA A 90 -2.65 -29.43 -23.94
C ALA A 90 -2.49 -29.09 -25.44
N TRP A 91 -1.66 -28.10 -25.76
CA TRP A 91 -1.41 -27.64 -27.13
C TRP A 91 -1.03 -28.76 -28.12
N ASN A 92 -0.41 -29.83 -27.62
CA ASN A 92 0.00 -30.99 -28.41
C ASN A 92 -1.13 -32.00 -28.70
N GLN A 93 -2.32 -31.81 -28.13
CA GLN A 93 -3.50 -32.70 -28.18
C GLN A 93 -3.25 -34.16 -27.77
N LYS A 94 -2.06 -34.48 -27.26
CA LYS A 94 -1.62 -35.81 -26.82
C LYS A 94 -1.47 -35.91 -25.31
N SER A 95 -1.85 -34.87 -24.60
CA SER A 95 -1.87 -34.86 -23.14
C SER A 95 -2.90 -33.86 -22.69
N GLY A 96 -3.35 -33.99 -21.44
CA GLY A 96 -4.44 -33.18 -20.95
C GLY A 96 -4.83 -33.52 -19.52
N ARG A 97 -6.03 -33.09 -19.14
CA ARG A 97 -6.62 -33.30 -17.82
C ARG A 97 -8.07 -33.77 -17.96
N ILE A 98 -8.51 -34.64 -17.07
CA ILE A 98 -9.91 -35.04 -16.88
C ILE A 98 -10.36 -34.56 -15.50
N VAL A 99 -11.51 -33.90 -15.44
CA VAL A 99 -12.18 -33.49 -14.20
C VAL A 99 -13.59 -34.06 -14.19
N VAL A 100 -13.91 -34.88 -13.19
CA VAL A 100 -15.24 -35.48 -13.00
C VAL A 100 -15.95 -34.76 -11.86
N ILE A 101 -17.17 -34.30 -12.11
CA ILE A 101 -17.93 -33.42 -11.23
C ILE A 101 -19.31 -34.02 -11.00
N ASN A 102 -19.79 -33.97 -9.76
CA ASN A 102 -21.18 -34.26 -9.44
C ASN A 102 -22.04 -33.05 -9.85
N ALA A 103 -22.89 -33.25 -10.86
CA ALA A 103 -23.69 -32.17 -11.45
C ALA A 103 -24.72 -31.57 -10.46
N LYS A 104 -25.14 -32.34 -9.45
CA LYS A 104 -26.16 -31.91 -8.48
C LYS A 104 -25.62 -30.98 -7.40
N ASN A 105 -24.37 -31.18 -7.00
CA ASN A 105 -23.79 -30.45 -5.86
C ASN A 105 -22.47 -29.73 -6.17
N GLY A 106 -21.89 -29.92 -7.37
CA GLY A 106 -20.69 -29.25 -7.84
C GLY A 106 -19.37 -29.81 -7.28
N PHE A 107 -19.41 -30.92 -6.55
CA PHE A 107 -18.21 -31.49 -5.95
C PHE A 107 -17.35 -32.20 -6.99
N ARG A 108 -16.03 -31.99 -6.90
CA ARG A 108 -15.06 -32.71 -7.73
C ARG A 108 -14.90 -34.13 -7.19
N LEU A 109 -15.23 -35.07 -8.05
CA LEU A 109 -15.21 -36.51 -7.77
C LEU A 109 -13.87 -37.12 -8.13
N ALA A 110 -13.26 -36.65 -9.23
CA ALA A 110 -11.93 -37.07 -9.68
C ALA A 110 -11.22 -35.95 -10.47
N ASP A 111 -9.90 -35.95 -10.43
CA ASP A 111 -9.05 -35.02 -11.17
C ASP A 111 -7.72 -35.68 -11.53
N GLN A 112 -7.46 -35.90 -12.83
CA GLN A 112 -6.25 -36.58 -13.26
C GLN A 112 -5.71 -36.04 -14.58
N SER A 113 -4.38 -36.05 -14.73
CA SER A 113 -3.74 -35.83 -16.03
C SER A 113 -3.80 -37.10 -16.88
N TRP A 114 -3.89 -36.92 -18.20
CA TRP A 114 -3.80 -37.99 -19.18
C TRP A 114 -2.73 -37.66 -20.24
N ALA A 115 -2.09 -38.68 -20.81
CA ALA A 115 -1.13 -38.58 -21.90
C ALA A 115 -1.40 -39.73 -22.90
N TYR A 116 -1.11 -39.55 -24.18
CA TYR A 116 -1.52 -40.43 -25.27
C TYR A 116 -0.33 -41.30 -25.73
N ASP A 117 0.06 -42.24 -24.88
CA ASP A 117 1.24 -43.10 -25.10
C ASP A 117 0.82 -44.53 -25.53
N ALA A 118 -0.40 -44.97 -25.19
CA ALA A 118 -0.98 -46.27 -25.57
C ALA A 118 -2.52 -46.24 -25.63
N PRO A 119 -3.15 -46.20 -26.83
CA PRO A 119 -4.58 -45.85 -26.98
C PRO A 119 -5.58 -46.76 -26.26
N ALA A 120 -5.45 -48.08 -26.37
CA ALA A 120 -6.47 -49.01 -25.84
C ALA A 120 -6.44 -49.16 -24.29
N ALA A 121 -5.24 -49.19 -23.70
CA ALA A 121 -5.08 -49.30 -22.25
C ALA A 121 -5.47 -48.01 -21.51
N GLN A 122 -5.27 -46.85 -22.15
CA GLN A 122 -5.61 -45.55 -21.57
C GLN A 122 -7.09 -45.21 -21.64
N ILE A 123 -7.84 -45.66 -22.66
CA ILE A 123 -9.31 -45.48 -22.71
C ILE A 123 -9.98 -46.18 -21.52
N ASN A 124 -9.59 -47.43 -21.24
CA ASN A 124 -10.11 -48.17 -20.09
C ASN A 124 -9.78 -47.48 -18.76
N SER A 125 -8.56 -46.94 -18.63
CA SER A 125 -8.16 -46.17 -17.45
C SER A 125 -8.99 -44.90 -17.27
N LEU A 126 -9.22 -44.13 -18.35
CA LEU A 126 -10.03 -42.90 -18.30
C LEU A 126 -11.51 -43.19 -18.02
N ALA A 127 -12.06 -44.25 -18.61
CA ALA A 127 -13.41 -44.73 -18.29
C ALA A 127 -13.50 -45.17 -16.81
N GLN A 128 -12.45 -45.81 -16.28
CA GLN A 128 -12.40 -46.21 -14.88
C GLN A 128 -12.42 -45.00 -13.93
N ILE A 129 -11.72 -43.91 -14.25
CA ILE A 129 -11.76 -42.67 -13.46
C ILE A 129 -13.20 -42.13 -13.35
N ILE A 130 -13.98 -42.20 -14.43
CA ILE A 130 -15.38 -41.78 -14.45
C ILE A 130 -16.25 -42.72 -13.61
N ARG A 131 -16.05 -44.04 -13.74
CA ARG A 131 -16.73 -45.06 -12.90
C ARG A 131 -16.46 -44.85 -11.41
N ASP A 132 -15.20 -44.62 -11.04
CA ASP A 132 -14.78 -44.40 -9.65
C ASP A 132 -15.41 -43.12 -9.10
N GLY A 133 -15.41 -42.04 -9.88
CA GLY A 133 -16.11 -40.80 -9.55
C GLY A 133 -17.61 -41.02 -9.34
N ALA A 134 -18.25 -41.81 -10.20
CA ALA A 134 -19.65 -42.13 -10.11
C ALA A 134 -20.03 -42.98 -8.89
N SER A 135 -19.23 -43.99 -8.59
CA SER A 135 -19.36 -44.79 -7.37
C SER A 135 -19.25 -43.92 -6.13
N LYS A 136 -18.27 -43.02 -6.11
CA LYS A 136 -18.03 -42.05 -5.04
C LYS A 136 -19.19 -41.06 -4.84
N ALA A 137 -19.82 -40.60 -5.92
CA ALA A 137 -21.00 -39.74 -5.85
C ALA A 137 -22.20 -40.43 -5.16
N ARG A 138 -22.35 -41.76 -5.33
CA ARG A 138 -23.44 -42.55 -4.75
C ARG A 138 -23.14 -43.08 -3.34
N LYS A 139 -21.88 -43.03 -2.88
CA LYS A 139 -21.43 -43.64 -1.62
C LYS A 139 -22.00 -42.89 -0.39
N PRO A 140 -22.88 -43.52 0.42
CA PRO A 140 -23.39 -42.91 1.65
C PRO A 140 -22.26 -42.67 2.65
N GLY A 141 -22.26 -41.51 3.32
CA GLY A 141 -21.22 -41.16 4.32
C GLY A 141 -19.92 -40.60 3.74
N SER A 142 -19.85 -40.35 2.42
CA SER A 142 -18.74 -39.60 1.81
C SER A 142 -18.55 -38.25 2.50
N GLN A 143 -17.30 -37.92 2.83
CA GLN A 143 -16.94 -36.68 3.48
C GLN A 143 -16.94 -35.55 2.44
N LEU A 144 -17.90 -34.62 2.58
CA LEU A 144 -17.97 -33.40 1.78
C LEU A 144 -17.03 -32.36 2.37
N ILE A 145 -15.86 -32.17 1.77
CA ILE A 145 -14.80 -31.33 2.31
C ILE A 145 -14.61 -30.08 1.45
N ALA A 146 -14.55 -28.90 2.07
CA ALA A 146 -14.03 -27.69 1.44
C ALA A 146 -12.70 -27.30 2.06
N ILE A 147 -11.75 -26.85 1.25
CA ILE A 147 -10.57 -26.14 1.73
C ILE A 147 -10.96 -24.65 1.80
N ASN A 148 -11.01 -24.11 3.02
CA ASN A 148 -11.41 -22.70 3.22
C ASN A 148 -10.21 -21.77 3.12
N GLN A 149 -9.07 -22.15 3.69
CA GLN A 149 -7.89 -21.29 3.68
C GLN A 149 -6.61 -22.11 3.80
N TYR A 150 -5.53 -21.58 3.23
CA TYR A 150 -4.18 -21.95 3.61
C TYR A 150 -3.36 -20.70 3.96
N ARG A 151 -2.47 -20.82 4.95
CA ARG A 151 -1.60 -19.72 5.41
C ARG A 151 -0.14 -20.11 5.23
N LEU A 152 0.63 -19.18 4.69
CA LEU A 152 2.09 -19.25 4.58
C LEU A 152 2.65 -18.41 5.73
N VAL A 153 3.02 -19.06 6.84
CA VAL A 153 3.49 -18.39 8.06
C VAL A 153 4.98 -18.21 7.97
N SER A 154 5.45 -17.00 7.68
CA SER A 154 6.88 -16.66 7.59
C SER A 154 7.68 -17.56 6.64
N ILE A 155 7.03 -18.00 5.55
CA ILE A 155 7.60 -18.81 4.49
C ILE A 155 8.34 -17.91 3.48
N ASP A 156 9.45 -18.40 2.95
CA ASP A 156 10.20 -17.72 1.88
C ASP A 156 9.44 -17.80 0.54
N TRP A 157 9.38 -16.70 -0.20
CA TRP A 157 8.72 -16.62 -1.50
C TRP A 157 9.28 -17.64 -2.50
N GLN A 158 10.55 -18.02 -2.39
CA GLN A 158 11.16 -19.06 -3.25
C GLN A 158 10.55 -20.45 -3.03
N GLN A 159 9.97 -20.70 -1.85
CA GLN A 159 9.30 -21.96 -1.53
C GLN A 159 7.84 -21.97 -1.97
N HIS A 160 7.26 -20.83 -2.36
CA HIS A 160 5.84 -20.74 -2.73
C HIS A 160 5.49 -21.68 -3.89
N ASP A 161 6.34 -21.77 -4.92
CA ASP A 161 6.10 -22.66 -6.06
C ASP A 161 6.16 -24.14 -5.64
N ALA A 162 7.11 -24.51 -4.78
CA ALA A 162 7.23 -25.88 -4.28
C ALA A 162 6.02 -26.26 -3.40
N ILE A 163 5.57 -25.35 -2.52
CA ILE A 163 4.37 -25.53 -1.70
C ILE A 163 3.13 -25.64 -2.60
N LYS A 164 3.03 -24.81 -3.64
CA LYS A 164 1.92 -24.88 -4.61
C LYS A 164 1.91 -26.20 -5.37
N THR A 165 3.08 -26.70 -5.77
CA THR A 165 3.20 -28.02 -6.40
C THR A 165 2.75 -29.12 -5.44
N TRP A 166 3.19 -29.09 -4.18
CA TRP A 166 2.74 -30.05 -3.18
C TRP A 166 1.23 -29.93 -2.91
N PHE A 167 0.69 -28.70 -2.82
CA PHE A 167 -0.73 -28.46 -2.59
C PHE A 167 -1.58 -29.06 -3.73
N ASN A 168 -1.17 -28.89 -4.99
CA ASN A 168 -1.82 -29.53 -6.13
C ASN A 168 -1.79 -31.07 -6.03
N GLN A 169 -0.69 -31.66 -5.55
CA GLN A 169 -0.57 -33.10 -5.32
C GLN A 169 -1.51 -33.55 -4.19
N PHE A 170 -1.59 -32.78 -3.11
CA PHE A 170 -2.50 -33.03 -2.00
C PHE A 170 -3.97 -32.97 -2.44
N GLU A 171 -4.37 -31.98 -3.23
CA GLU A 171 -5.72 -31.91 -3.82
C GLU A 171 -6.01 -33.09 -4.76
N THR A 172 -5.02 -33.50 -5.56
CA THR A 172 -5.13 -34.69 -6.42
C THR A 172 -5.32 -35.96 -5.58
N ALA A 173 -4.60 -36.08 -4.47
CA ALA A 173 -4.74 -37.22 -3.56
C ALA A 173 -6.12 -37.21 -2.87
N LEU A 174 -6.63 -36.06 -2.43
CA LEU A 174 -7.98 -35.90 -1.87
C LEU A 174 -9.06 -36.33 -2.88
N THR A 175 -8.95 -35.93 -4.14
CA THR A 175 -9.93 -36.28 -5.17
C THR A 175 -9.86 -37.75 -5.58
N ARG A 176 -8.68 -38.39 -5.50
CA ARG A 176 -8.54 -39.83 -5.74
C ARG A 176 -9.05 -40.69 -4.58
N HIS A 177 -9.09 -40.16 -3.36
CA HIS A 177 -9.56 -40.94 -2.22
C HIS A 177 -11.05 -41.31 -2.37
N PRO A 178 -11.46 -42.58 -2.18
CA PRO A 178 -12.83 -43.04 -2.45
C PRO A 178 -13.88 -42.41 -1.52
N ASP A 179 -13.48 -41.90 -0.37
CA ASP A 179 -14.38 -41.36 0.67
C ASP A 179 -14.51 -39.83 0.71
N ILE A 180 -13.71 -39.09 -0.06
CA ILE A 180 -13.62 -37.62 0.07
C ILE A 180 -14.13 -36.91 -1.18
N GLN A 181 -15.28 -36.25 -1.12
CA GLN A 181 -15.70 -35.34 -2.20
C GLN A 181 -15.16 -33.95 -1.89
N LEU A 182 -14.30 -33.41 -2.78
CA LEU A 182 -13.65 -32.13 -2.58
C LEU A 182 -14.42 -31.01 -3.28
N LEU A 183 -14.65 -29.92 -2.56
CA LEU A 183 -15.36 -28.75 -3.04
C LEU A 183 -14.38 -27.62 -3.37
N GLU A 184 -14.24 -27.31 -4.66
CA GLU A 184 -13.48 -26.15 -5.11
C GLU A 184 -14.41 -24.91 -5.12
N ARG A 185 -14.36 -24.13 -4.05
CA ARG A 185 -15.10 -22.86 -3.96
C ARG A 185 -14.43 -21.74 -4.77
N GLU A 186 -13.17 -21.94 -5.17
CA GLU A 186 -12.35 -20.98 -5.93
C GLU A 186 -12.83 -20.68 -7.36
N ARG A 187 -13.75 -21.48 -7.92
CA ARG A 187 -14.24 -21.36 -9.31
C ARG A 187 -15.75 -21.06 -9.40
N LEU A 188 -16.31 -20.50 -8.33
CA LEU A 188 -17.74 -20.18 -8.20
C LEU A 188 -18.13 -18.81 -8.77
N ASP A 189 -17.18 -18.02 -9.24
CA ASP A 189 -17.43 -16.80 -10.01
C ASP A 189 -18.33 -17.08 -11.22
N ALA A 190 -18.00 -18.13 -11.95
CA ALA A 190 -18.74 -18.69 -13.06
C ALA A 190 -20.18 -19.12 -12.66
N VAL A 191 -20.35 -19.68 -11.46
CA VAL A 191 -21.66 -20.04 -10.91
C VAL A 191 -22.49 -18.79 -10.58
N GLY A 192 -21.85 -17.70 -10.16
CA GLY A 192 -22.48 -16.39 -9.99
C GLY A 192 -22.89 -15.75 -11.31
N GLU A 193 -22.07 -15.85 -12.35
CA GLU A 193 -22.35 -15.33 -13.70
C GLU A 193 -23.49 -16.07 -14.39
N GLU A 194 -23.57 -17.38 -14.23
CA GLU A 194 -24.64 -18.18 -14.84
C GLU A 194 -25.98 -18.10 -14.11
N ARG A 195 -25.99 -17.85 -12.78
CA ARG A 195 -27.22 -17.48 -12.04
C ARG A 195 -27.87 -16.22 -12.62
N GLN A 196 -27.07 -15.35 -13.22
CA GLN A 196 -27.56 -14.12 -13.87
C GLN A 196 -28.22 -14.41 -15.22
N LEU A 197 -27.87 -15.53 -15.88
CA LEU A 197 -28.36 -15.89 -17.21
C LEU A 197 -29.59 -16.82 -17.17
N SER A 198 -29.65 -17.73 -16.19
CA SER A 198 -30.65 -18.82 -16.16
C SER A 198 -31.92 -18.53 -15.35
N ALA A 199 -31.95 -17.43 -14.56
CA ALA A 199 -33.04 -17.05 -13.63
C ALA A 199 -33.48 -18.13 -12.60
N ALA A 200 -32.89 -19.34 -12.63
CA ALA A 200 -33.17 -20.44 -11.73
C ALA A 200 -32.19 -20.44 -10.55
N GLN A 201 -32.74 -20.38 -9.33
CA GLN A 201 -31.95 -20.42 -8.09
C GLN A 201 -31.79 -21.86 -7.60
N PHE A 202 -30.64 -22.48 -7.89
CA PHE A 202 -30.24 -23.72 -7.23
C PHE A 202 -29.39 -23.42 -5.98
N ALA A 203 -29.83 -23.95 -4.83
CA ALA A 203 -29.08 -23.89 -3.59
C ALA A 203 -27.84 -24.77 -3.70
N LEU A 204 -26.65 -24.19 -3.51
CA LEU A 204 -25.41 -24.96 -3.49
C LEU A 204 -25.39 -25.83 -2.23
N THR A 205 -24.97 -27.08 -2.37
CA THR A 205 -24.79 -27.96 -1.21
C THR A 205 -23.61 -27.44 -0.38
N PRO A 206 -23.78 -27.22 0.94
CA PRO A 206 -22.69 -26.79 1.80
C PRO A 206 -21.71 -27.93 2.08
N SER A 207 -20.46 -27.59 2.38
CA SER A 207 -19.49 -28.60 2.84
C SER A 207 -19.87 -29.15 4.21
N ALA A 208 -19.58 -30.41 4.50
CA ALA A 208 -19.78 -30.98 5.83
C ALA A 208 -18.61 -30.67 6.78
N ARG A 209 -17.42 -30.46 6.20
CA ARG A 209 -16.16 -30.22 6.89
C ARG A 209 -15.36 -29.13 6.16
N ILE A 210 -14.66 -28.31 6.95
CA ILE A 210 -13.79 -27.24 6.47
C ILE A 210 -12.35 -27.57 6.86
N LEU A 211 -11.46 -27.65 5.87
CA LEU A 211 -10.01 -27.73 6.07
C LEU A 211 -9.39 -26.34 6.07
N ARG A 212 -8.45 -26.15 6.98
CA ARG A 212 -7.55 -25.00 7.05
C ARG A 212 -6.11 -25.52 7.13
N LEU A 213 -5.22 -25.01 6.28
CA LEU A 213 -3.83 -25.45 6.24
C LEU A 213 -2.91 -24.32 6.70
N GLU A 214 -1.90 -24.66 7.50
CA GLU A 214 -0.89 -23.73 7.98
C GLU A 214 0.49 -24.29 7.67
N PHE A 215 1.25 -23.56 6.85
CA PHE A 215 2.61 -23.91 6.47
C PHE A 215 3.58 -23.04 7.27
N GLU A 216 4.45 -23.67 8.07
CA GLU A 216 5.48 -23.01 8.87
C GLU A 216 6.89 -23.44 8.41
N PRO A 217 7.92 -22.58 8.51
CA PRO A 217 9.29 -22.98 8.25
C PRO A 217 9.74 -24.05 9.24
N GLY A 218 10.49 -25.04 8.75
CA GLY A 218 11.21 -25.97 9.63
C GLY A 218 12.56 -25.41 10.07
N ASP A 219 13.30 -26.21 10.83
CA ASP A 219 14.62 -25.83 11.37
C ASP A 219 15.64 -25.47 10.27
N LYS A 220 15.45 -26.00 9.06
CA LYS A 220 16.28 -25.72 7.88
C LYS A 220 15.52 -24.91 6.86
N SER A 221 16.26 -24.11 6.07
CA SER A 221 15.71 -23.30 4.99
C SER A 221 14.95 -24.09 3.93
N THR A 222 15.21 -25.39 3.79
CA THR A 222 14.56 -26.28 2.82
C THR A 222 13.34 -27.01 3.37
N HIS A 223 13.12 -26.99 4.69
CA HIS A 223 12.03 -27.75 5.32
C HIS A 223 10.79 -26.87 5.49
N VAL A 224 9.62 -27.43 5.19
CA VAL A 224 8.32 -26.79 5.46
C VAL A 224 7.43 -27.74 6.23
N HIS A 225 6.89 -27.31 7.36
CA HIS A 225 5.96 -28.09 8.17
C HIS A 225 4.53 -27.69 7.86
N LEU A 226 3.62 -28.67 7.87
CA LEU A 226 2.19 -28.44 7.72
C LEU A 226 1.47 -28.78 9.02
N THR A 227 0.60 -27.87 9.45
CA THR A 227 -0.50 -28.17 10.38
C THR A 227 -1.83 -28.05 9.63
N LEU A 228 -2.58 -29.15 9.57
CA LEU A 228 -3.90 -29.21 8.96
C LEU A 228 -4.95 -29.27 10.06
N TYR A 229 -5.87 -28.31 10.04
CA TYR A 229 -7.00 -28.23 10.95
C TYR A 229 -8.28 -28.59 10.20
N CYS A 230 -9.11 -29.46 10.77
CA CYS A 230 -10.42 -29.82 10.23
C CYS A 230 -11.52 -29.44 11.22
N HIS A 231 -12.48 -28.64 10.76
CA HIS A 231 -13.62 -28.19 11.55
C HIS A 231 -14.94 -28.65 10.94
N ASP A 232 -15.98 -28.77 11.76
CA ASP A 232 -17.36 -28.81 11.28
C ASP A 232 -17.93 -27.41 11.00
N LEU A 233 -19.14 -27.33 10.45
CA LEU A 233 -19.84 -26.08 10.19
C LEU A 233 -20.36 -25.37 11.46
N GLN A 234 -20.16 -25.95 12.63
CA GLN A 234 -20.40 -25.34 13.93
C GLN A 234 -19.13 -24.68 14.50
N GLY A 235 -17.99 -24.82 13.80
CA GLY A 235 -16.70 -24.29 14.22
C GLY A 235 -15.97 -25.18 15.23
N ARG A 236 -16.44 -26.41 15.47
CA ARG A 236 -15.77 -27.37 16.36
C ARG A 236 -14.63 -28.06 15.61
N GLU A 237 -13.45 -28.08 16.21
CA GLU A 237 -12.33 -28.89 15.70
C GLU A 237 -12.66 -30.38 15.80
N ILE A 238 -12.57 -31.08 14.66
CA ILE A 238 -12.79 -32.51 14.49
C ILE A 238 -11.46 -33.25 14.60
N THR A 239 -10.42 -32.73 13.93
CA THR A 239 -9.07 -33.29 13.97
C THR A 239 -8.02 -32.24 13.61
N ARG A 240 -6.81 -32.45 14.12
CA ARG A 240 -5.59 -31.71 13.80
C ARG A 240 -4.48 -32.69 13.43
N LEU A 241 -3.91 -32.53 12.25
CA LEU A 241 -2.81 -33.35 11.76
C LEU A 241 -1.57 -32.49 11.52
N ARG A 242 -0.42 -32.95 12.01
CA ARG A 242 0.88 -32.32 11.75
C ARG A 242 1.73 -33.23 10.87
N GLN A 243 2.33 -32.64 9.84
CA GLN A 243 3.25 -33.30 8.93
C GLN A 243 4.56 -32.50 8.86
N LEU A 244 5.66 -33.17 9.21
CA LEU A 244 6.99 -32.58 9.08
C LEU A 244 7.48 -32.72 7.64
N ASP A 245 8.25 -31.73 7.22
CA ASP A 245 8.83 -31.55 5.89
C ASP A 245 7.97 -32.05 4.71
N ILE A 246 6.93 -31.29 4.37
CA ILE A 246 6.04 -31.65 3.25
C ILE A 246 6.75 -31.65 1.89
N LEU A 247 7.84 -30.90 1.74
CA LEU A 247 8.55 -30.78 0.47
C LEU A 247 9.38 -32.02 0.15
N ALA A 248 9.68 -32.85 1.16
CA ALA A 248 10.32 -34.14 0.99
C ALA A 248 9.33 -35.29 0.71
N LEU A 249 8.01 -35.04 0.77
CA LEU A 249 7.02 -36.09 0.56
C LEU A 249 6.95 -36.51 -0.91
N THR A 250 7.01 -37.81 -1.14
CA THR A 250 6.67 -38.40 -2.43
C THR A 250 5.15 -38.35 -2.65
N PRO A 251 4.66 -38.45 -3.90
CA PRO A 251 3.22 -38.53 -4.17
C PRO A 251 2.50 -39.64 -3.39
N ASP A 252 3.15 -40.79 -3.20
CA ASP A 252 2.59 -41.91 -2.42
C ASP A 252 2.49 -41.58 -0.92
N ALA A 253 3.50 -40.90 -0.36
CA ALA A 253 3.47 -40.46 1.03
C ALA A 253 2.38 -39.39 1.26
N THR A 254 2.19 -38.49 0.29
CA THR A 254 1.07 -37.53 0.30
C THR A 254 -0.28 -38.26 0.24
N ALA A 255 -0.42 -39.33 -0.54
CA ALA A 255 -1.63 -40.15 -0.57
C ALA A 255 -1.89 -40.86 0.78
N GLN A 256 -0.84 -41.38 1.43
CA GLN A 256 -0.95 -41.97 2.78
C GLN A 256 -1.40 -40.94 3.82
N PHE A 257 -0.91 -39.70 3.73
CA PHE A 257 -1.35 -38.59 4.59
C PHE A 257 -2.85 -38.30 4.39
N VAL A 258 -3.34 -38.31 3.15
CA VAL A 258 -4.77 -38.17 2.83
C VAL A 258 -5.60 -39.33 3.38
N SER A 259 -5.14 -40.57 3.26
CA SER A 259 -5.84 -41.73 3.85
C SER A 259 -5.96 -41.60 5.37
N LYS A 260 -4.88 -41.18 6.05
CA LYS A 260 -4.92 -40.90 7.49
C LYS A 260 -5.97 -39.85 7.85
N LEU A 261 -6.10 -38.79 7.06
CA LEU A 261 -7.16 -37.79 7.22
C LEU A 261 -8.54 -38.43 7.02
N ALA A 262 -8.75 -39.18 5.94
CA ALA A 262 -10.03 -39.81 5.64
C ALA A 262 -10.49 -40.77 6.75
N ASP A 263 -9.60 -41.63 7.25
CA ASP A 263 -9.87 -42.59 8.32
C ASP A 263 -10.28 -41.87 9.61
N THR A 264 -9.59 -40.77 9.94
CA THR A 264 -9.89 -39.96 11.12
C THR A 264 -11.26 -39.29 11.02
N LEU A 265 -11.64 -38.83 9.82
CA LEU A 265 -12.96 -38.22 9.58
C LEU A 265 -14.08 -39.25 9.57
N ALA A 266 -13.85 -40.44 9.01
CA ALA A 266 -14.82 -41.53 8.99
C ALA A 266 -15.20 -42.00 10.41
N ALA A 267 -14.26 -41.94 11.36
CA ALA A 267 -14.50 -42.26 12.77
C ALA A 267 -15.42 -41.25 13.50
N GLN A 268 -15.66 -40.06 12.94
CA GLN A 268 -16.47 -39.00 13.54
C GLN A 268 -17.69 -38.66 12.68
N ALA A 269 -18.82 -39.32 12.95
CA ALA A 269 -20.07 -39.16 12.21
C ALA A 269 -20.48 -37.66 12.08
N PRO A 270 -20.99 -37.22 10.92
CA PRO A 270 -21.52 -35.87 10.77
C PRO A 270 -22.67 -35.63 11.73
N THR A 271 -22.55 -34.64 12.61
CA THR A 271 -23.68 -34.08 13.35
C THR A 271 -24.69 -33.54 12.34
N GLY A 272 -25.96 -33.94 12.47
CA GLY A 272 -27.01 -33.84 11.43
C GLY A 272 -27.18 -32.48 10.73
N ALA A 273 -27.95 -32.50 9.64
CA ALA A 273 -28.16 -31.37 8.73
C ALA A 273 -28.47 -30.07 9.48
N VAL A 274 -27.54 -29.12 9.44
CA VAL A 274 -27.75 -27.76 9.94
C VAL A 274 -28.64 -27.03 8.94
N THR A 275 -29.84 -26.65 9.36
CA THR A 275 -30.82 -25.89 8.56
C THR A 275 -30.30 -24.56 8.01
N ALA A 276 -29.15 -24.07 8.50
CA ALA A 276 -28.45 -22.85 8.06
C ALA A 276 -26.99 -23.08 7.59
N ALA A 277 -26.64 -24.31 7.19
CA ALA A 277 -25.28 -24.70 6.81
C ALA A 277 -24.63 -23.79 5.73
N ALA A 278 -25.37 -23.43 4.67
CA ALA A 278 -24.88 -22.58 3.60
C ALA A 278 -24.58 -21.14 4.06
N ALA A 279 -25.41 -20.57 4.93
CA ALA A 279 -25.19 -19.22 5.46
C ALA A 279 -23.97 -19.15 6.38
N ARG A 280 -23.71 -20.21 7.16
CA ARG A 280 -22.52 -20.31 8.02
C ARG A 280 -21.25 -20.49 7.20
N GLU A 281 -21.27 -21.38 6.21
CA GLU A 281 -20.14 -21.53 5.29
C GLU A 281 -19.87 -20.21 4.52
N ALA A 282 -20.91 -19.47 4.12
CA ALA A 282 -20.75 -18.15 3.52
C ALA A 282 -20.05 -17.16 4.47
N ALA A 283 -20.38 -17.18 5.76
CA ALA A 283 -19.76 -16.31 6.77
C ALA A 283 -18.29 -16.67 6.99
N GLU A 284 -17.92 -17.95 6.94
CA GLU A 284 -16.52 -18.41 7.02
C GLU A 284 -15.70 -17.90 5.83
N PHE A 285 -16.23 -17.97 4.61
CA PHE A 285 -15.58 -17.42 3.43
C PHE A 285 -15.52 -15.89 3.45
N TYR A 286 -16.54 -15.23 3.98
CA TYR A 286 -16.52 -13.77 4.16
C TYR A 286 -15.47 -13.35 5.20
N ALA A 287 -15.31 -14.09 6.30
CA ALA A 287 -14.25 -13.86 7.28
C ALA A 287 -12.86 -14.08 6.68
N ALA A 288 -12.69 -15.13 5.85
CA ALA A 288 -11.45 -15.33 5.10
C ALA A 288 -11.18 -14.15 4.15
N TYR A 289 -12.18 -13.65 3.42
CA TYR A 289 -12.07 -12.44 2.61
C TYR A 289 -11.57 -11.24 3.42
N GLN A 290 -12.13 -11.00 4.61
CA GLN A 290 -11.72 -9.89 5.48
C GLN A 290 -10.28 -10.02 6.01
N GLN A 291 -9.77 -11.24 6.15
CA GLN A 291 -8.44 -11.54 6.68
C GLN A 291 -7.35 -11.72 5.60
N ASN A 292 -7.67 -11.58 4.31
CA ASN A 292 -6.71 -11.78 3.24
C ASN A 292 -6.10 -10.47 2.75
N LEU A 293 -4.77 -10.45 2.68
CA LEU A 293 -4.00 -9.32 2.16
C LEU A 293 -3.80 -9.42 0.63
N ASP A 294 -3.80 -10.64 0.06
CA ASP A 294 -3.80 -10.84 -1.39
C ASP A 294 -5.19 -10.58 -1.98
N ARG A 295 -5.27 -9.64 -2.91
CA ARG A 295 -6.50 -9.16 -3.53
C ARG A 295 -7.11 -10.16 -4.50
N ASN A 296 -6.29 -10.98 -5.16
CA ASN A 296 -6.78 -11.98 -6.12
C ASN A 296 -7.45 -13.15 -5.38
N ASP A 297 -6.85 -13.60 -4.27
CA ASP A 297 -7.46 -14.62 -3.43
C ASP A 297 -8.66 -14.07 -2.65
N ALA A 298 -8.62 -12.82 -2.20
CA ALA A 298 -9.77 -12.14 -1.59
C ALA A 298 -11.01 -12.18 -2.50
N LEU A 299 -10.85 -11.96 -3.81
CA LEU A 299 -11.96 -12.03 -4.77
C LEU A 299 -12.62 -13.42 -4.79
N LYS A 300 -11.83 -14.50 -4.78
CA LYS A 300 -12.35 -15.87 -4.78
C LYS A 300 -13.20 -16.15 -3.54
N TYR A 301 -12.73 -15.72 -2.37
CA TYR A 301 -13.46 -15.93 -1.11
C TYR A 301 -14.77 -15.16 -1.07
N ILE A 302 -14.80 -13.89 -1.51
CA ILE A 302 -16.06 -13.13 -1.53
C ILE A 302 -17.05 -13.68 -2.58
N GLN A 303 -16.56 -14.15 -3.73
CA GLN A 303 -17.39 -14.80 -4.74
C GLN A 303 -18.00 -16.11 -4.21
N ALA A 304 -17.24 -16.89 -3.44
CA ALA A 304 -17.77 -18.07 -2.75
C ALA A 304 -18.87 -17.70 -1.73
N ALA A 305 -18.66 -16.66 -0.92
CA ALA A 305 -19.67 -16.17 0.03
C ALA A 305 -20.95 -15.68 -0.67
N VAL A 306 -20.83 -14.92 -1.77
CA VAL A 306 -21.96 -14.49 -2.60
C VAL A 306 -22.67 -15.68 -3.25
N ALA A 307 -21.93 -16.67 -3.74
CA ALA A 307 -22.52 -17.87 -4.32
C ALA A 307 -23.30 -18.70 -3.28
N LEU A 308 -22.88 -18.69 -2.02
CA LEU A 308 -23.61 -19.37 -0.94
C LEU A 308 -24.79 -18.56 -0.40
N ASN A 309 -24.68 -17.23 -0.35
CA ASN A 309 -25.73 -16.33 0.14
C ASN A 309 -25.92 -15.11 -0.78
N PRO A 310 -26.59 -15.28 -1.94
CA PRO A 310 -26.64 -14.26 -3.00
C PRO A 310 -27.50 -13.03 -2.67
N HIS A 311 -28.36 -13.14 -1.65
CA HIS A 311 -29.25 -12.08 -1.17
C HIS A 311 -28.66 -11.28 0.00
N HIS A 312 -27.40 -11.56 0.36
CA HIS A 312 -26.72 -10.80 1.42
C HIS A 312 -26.12 -9.50 0.84
N GLU A 313 -26.74 -8.37 1.15
CA GLU A 313 -26.37 -7.04 0.65
C GLU A 313 -24.87 -6.73 0.83
N GLU A 314 -24.32 -7.01 2.02
CA GLU A 314 -22.91 -6.74 2.33
C GLU A 314 -21.95 -7.57 1.48
N TYR A 315 -22.29 -8.82 1.18
CA TYR A 315 -21.40 -9.69 0.40
C TYR A 315 -21.38 -9.24 -1.06
N ARG A 316 -22.55 -8.87 -1.60
CA ARG A 316 -22.68 -8.34 -2.97
C ARG A 316 -21.94 -7.00 -3.12
N HIS A 317 -22.02 -6.12 -2.13
CA HIS A 317 -21.27 -4.87 -2.13
C HIS A 317 -19.75 -5.12 -2.03
N ALA A 318 -19.31 -6.03 -1.15
CA ALA A 318 -17.90 -6.37 -1.01
C ALA A 318 -17.32 -7.03 -2.28
N GLU A 319 -18.10 -7.81 -3.02
CA GLU A 319 -17.71 -8.39 -4.31
C GLU A 319 -17.38 -7.29 -5.35
N ILE A 320 -18.21 -6.23 -5.42
CA ILE A 320 -17.96 -5.07 -6.29
C ILE A 320 -16.62 -4.40 -5.93
N VAL A 321 -16.37 -4.19 -4.63
CA VAL A 321 -15.13 -3.58 -4.14
C VAL A 321 -13.91 -4.45 -4.41
N ALA A 322 -14.02 -5.77 -4.25
CA ALA A 322 -12.96 -6.73 -4.55
C ALA A 322 -12.62 -6.75 -6.06
N MET A 323 -13.64 -6.84 -6.91
CA MET A 323 -13.49 -6.85 -8.38
C MET A 323 -12.81 -5.58 -8.89
N ALA A 324 -13.19 -4.42 -8.35
CA ALA A 324 -12.57 -3.14 -8.70
C ALA A 324 -11.07 -3.06 -8.33
N ASN A 325 -10.59 -3.89 -7.41
CA ASN A 325 -9.24 -3.83 -6.85
C ASN A 325 -8.23 -4.79 -7.47
N ILE A 326 -8.64 -5.61 -8.44
CA ILE A 326 -7.77 -6.50 -9.23
C ILE A 326 -6.66 -5.67 -9.90
N ARG A 327 -5.44 -6.22 -9.98
CA ARG A 327 -4.27 -5.53 -10.58
C ARG A 327 -3.67 -6.24 -11.79
N SER A 328 -4.03 -7.50 -12.04
CA SER A 328 -3.51 -8.27 -13.16
C SER A 328 -4.48 -8.21 -14.34
N TYR A 329 -4.06 -7.54 -15.42
CA TYR A 329 -4.80 -7.47 -16.67
C TYR A 329 -3.92 -7.97 -17.80
N ARG A 330 -4.51 -8.69 -18.77
CA ARG A 330 -3.80 -9.23 -19.93
C ARG A 330 -3.47 -8.15 -20.96
N SER A 331 -4.28 -7.10 -21.03
CA SER A 331 -4.11 -5.97 -21.94
C SER A 331 -4.86 -4.73 -21.42
N ARG A 332 -4.64 -3.57 -22.07
CA ARG A 332 -5.41 -2.34 -21.79
C ARG A 332 -6.90 -2.50 -22.11
N GLN A 333 -7.23 -3.33 -23.10
CA GLN A 333 -8.62 -3.64 -23.45
C GLN A 333 -9.27 -4.49 -22.37
N ASP A 334 -8.59 -5.55 -21.91
CA ASP A 334 -9.06 -6.42 -20.82
C ASP A 334 -9.34 -5.61 -19.54
N GLN A 335 -8.55 -4.58 -19.27
CA GLN A 335 -8.77 -3.66 -18.16
C GLN A 335 -10.08 -2.86 -18.28
N LEU A 336 -10.40 -2.34 -19.49
CA LEU A 336 -11.68 -1.67 -19.74
C LEU A 336 -12.85 -2.65 -19.67
N ASP A 337 -12.69 -3.85 -20.20
CA ASP A 337 -13.73 -4.88 -20.18
C ASP A 337 -14.05 -5.30 -18.73
N LYS A 338 -13.04 -5.44 -17.87
CA LYS A 338 -13.21 -5.67 -16.42
C LYS A 338 -13.88 -4.50 -15.70
N THR A 339 -13.60 -3.27 -16.13
CA THR A 339 -14.28 -2.07 -15.63
C THR A 339 -15.77 -2.09 -15.98
N ARG A 340 -16.12 -2.46 -17.22
CA ARG A 340 -17.52 -2.65 -17.65
C ARG A 340 -18.22 -3.80 -16.91
N GLN A 341 -17.52 -4.91 -16.65
CA GLN A 341 -18.03 -6.01 -15.82
C GLN A 341 -18.36 -5.55 -14.40
N THR A 342 -17.53 -4.70 -13.81
CA THR A 342 -17.79 -4.10 -12.48
C THR A 342 -19.03 -3.21 -12.52
N TYR A 343 -19.20 -2.39 -13.57
CA TYR A 343 -20.40 -1.56 -13.73
C TYR A 343 -21.68 -2.38 -13.89
N ALA A 344 -21.66 -3.46 -14.68
CA ALA A 344 -22.81 -4.36 -14.81
C ALA A 344 -23.21 -4.98 -13.45
N ARG A 345 -22.24 -5.28 -12.57
CA ARG A 345 -22.51 -5.76 -11.21
C ARG A 345 -23.14 -4.68 -10.32
N ILE A 346 -22.72 -3.42 -10.48
CA ILE A 346 -23.32 -2.27 -9.78
C ILE A 346 -24.79 -2.08 -10.18
N GLN A 347 -25.09 -2.10 -11.49
CA GLN A 347 -26.48 -1.98 -11.98
C GLN A 347 -27.38 -3.07 -11.40
N ARG A 348 -26.87 -4.30 -11.30
CA ARG A 348 -27.62 -5.39 -10.67
C ARG A 348 -27.79 -5.21 -9.17
N PHE A 349 -26.75 -4.77 -8.47
CA PHE A 349 -26.85 -4.46 -7.04
C PHE A 349 -27.89 -3.37 -6.77
N GLN A 350 -27.98 -2.34 -7.63
CA GLN A 350 -29.04 -1.34 -7.58
C GLN A 350 -30.44 -1.95 -7.76
N ASN A 351 -30.60 -2.88 -8.71
CA ASN A 351 -31.88 -3.54 -8.96
C ASN A 351 -32.28 -4.49 -7.81
N ASP A 352 -31.32 -5.24 -7.27
CA ASP A 352 -31.53 -6.19 -6.17
C ASP A 352 -31.77 -5.48 -4.82
N PHE A 353 -31.14 -4.31 -4.61
CA PHE A 353 -31.16 -3.55 -3.36
C PHE A 353 -31.43 -2.05 -3.59
N PRO A 354 -32.61 -1.66 -4.13
CA PRO A 354 -32.89 -0.27 -4.51
C PRO A 354 -32.93 0.70 -3.32
N HIS A 355 -33.12 0.19 -2.09
CA HIS A 355 -33.16 0.96 -0.85
C HIS A 355 -31.89 0.83 0.00
N SER A 356 -30.81 0.25 -0.56
CA SER A 356 -29.52 0.13 0.14
C SER A 356 -29.04 1.49 0.65
N GLN A 357 -28.57 1.56 1.89
CA GLN A 357 -27.92 2.76 2.42
C GLN A 357 -26.44 2.85 2.00
N ARG A 358 -25.89 1.78 1.39
CA ARG A 358 -24.51 1.75 0.90
C ARG A 358 -24.40 2.49 -0.42
N PRO A 359 -23.24 3.07 -0.76
CA PRO A 359 -22.99 3.62 -2.09
C PRO A 359 -23.17 2.56 -3.17
N PHE A 360 -23.93 2.87 -4.23
CA PHE A 360 -24.00 1.99 -5.39
C PHE A 360 -22.69 2.02 -6.19
N PHE A 361 -22.00 3.16 -6.20
CA PHE A 361 -20.68 3.32 -6.79
C PHE A 361 -19.62 3.55 -5.70
N PRO A 362 -19.01 2.47 -5.16
CA PRO A 362 -17.98 2.58 -4.13
C PRO A 362 -16.83 3.50 -4.55
N VAL A 363 -16.27 4.24 -3.59
CA VAL A 363 -15.14 5.16 -3.83
C VAL A 363 -13.94 4.41 -4.41
N GLU A 364 -13.71 3.18 -3.96
CA GLU A 364 -12.67 2.28 -4.44
C GLU A 364 -12.78 2.02 -5.93
N ALA A 365 -14.00 1.79 -6.44
CA ALA A 365 -14.25 1.55 -7.85
C ALA A 365 -14.04 2.81 -8.68
N ARG A 366 -14.65 3.94 -8.28
CA ARG A 366 -14.51 5.23 -8.97
C ARG A 366 -13.04 5.66 -9.06
N ARG A 367 -12.30 5.53 -7.95
CA ARG A 367 -10.87 5.87 -7.88
C ARG A 367 -10.05 4.97 -8.81
N LYS A 368 -10.35 3.68 -8.86
CA LYS A 368 -9.64 2.72 -9.73
C LYS A 368 -9.86 3.03 -11.20
N TRP A 369 -11.09 3.28 -11.62
CA TRP A 369 -11.39 3.65 -13.00
C TRP A 369 -10.70 4.96 -13.40
N HIS A 370 -10.75 5.98 -12.54
CA HIS A 370 -10.05 7.25 -12.76
C HIS A 370 -8.52 7.03 -12.91
N LEU A 371 -7.90 6.27 -12.01
CA LEU A 371 -6.46 5.99 -12.07
C LEU A 371 -6.05 5.23 -13.34
N PHE A 372 -6.93 4.37 -13.86
CA PHE A 372 -6.67 3.67 -15.11
C PHE A 372 -6.67 4.59 -16.32
N ALA A 373 -7.66 5.49 -16.43
CA ALA A 373 -7.69 6.49 -17.48
C ALA A 373 -6.49 7.45 -17.38
N PHE A 374 -6.17 7.92 -16.17
CA PHE A 374 -5.01 8.79 -15.93
C PHE A 374 -3.69 8.11 -16.30
N GLY A 375 -3.49 6.85 -15.91
CA GLY A 375 -2.27 6.10 -16.27
C GLY A 375 -2.14 5.85 -17.78
N LEU A 376 -3.26 5.77 -18.52
CA LEU A 376 -3.26 5.69 -19.98
C LEU A 376 -2.84 7.02 -20.63
N GLU A 377 -3.29 8.15 -20.08
CA GLU A 377 -2.91 9.50 -20.52
C GLU A 377 -1.39 9.71 -20.33
N GLU A 378 -0.84 9.44 -19.14
CA GLU A 378 0.61 9.53 -18.87
C GLU A 378 1.42 8.60 -19.78
N SER A 379 0.94 7.37 -19.98
CA SER A 379 1.59 6.39 -20.86
C SER A 379 1.60 6.88 -22.31
N MET A 380 0.49 7.42 -22.80
CA MET A 380 0.35 7.98 -24.15
C MET A 380 1.37 9.09 -24.38
N GLU A 381 1.46 10.07 -23.48
CA GLU A 381 2.43 11.17 -23.57
C GLU A 381 3.87 10.65 -23.53
N SER A 382 4.16 9.72 -22.62
CA SER A 382 5.47 9.08 -22.51
C SER A 382 5.87 8.34 -23.80
N TYR A 383 4.93 7.66 -24.46
CA TYR A 383 5.17 6.98 -25.73
C TYR A 383 5.37 7.96 -26.88
N ARG A 384 4.58 9.04 -26.94
CA ARG A 384 4.78 10.14 -27.92
C ARG A 384 6.17 10.75 -27.78
N HIS A 385 6.60 11.05 -26.55
CA HIS A 385 7.95 11.57 -26.28
C HIS A 385 9.08 10.60 -26.68
N ARG A 386 8.84 9.29 -26.59
CA ARG A 386 9.80 8.24 -26.98
C ARG A 386 9.73 7.84 -28.47
N GLY A 387 8.87 8.50 -29.26
CA GLY A 387 8.66 8.17 -30.68
C GLY A 387 7.93 6.85 -30.94
N GLN A 388 7.29 6.26 -29.93
CA GLN A 388 6.56 4.99 -30.02
C GLN A 388 5.10 5.22 -30.41
N MET A 389 4.87 5.65 -31.66
CA MET A 389 3.56 6.15 -32.10
C MET A 389 2.45 5.09 -32.08
N ASP A 390 2.74 3.82 -32.37
CA ASP A 390 1.74 2.75 -32.34
C ASP A 390 1.22 2.48 -30.93
N LEU A 391 2.10 2.52 -29.92
CA LEU A 391 1.72 2.36 -28.51
C LEU A 391 0.95 3.58 -28.00
N ALA A 392 1.32 4.78 -28.45
CA ALA A 392 0.57 5.99 -28.15
C ALA A 392 -0.84 5.95 -28.77
N ALA A 393 -0.97 5.49 -30.02
CA ALA A 393 -2.25 5.35 -30.69
C ALA A 393 -3.16 4.30 -30.01
N ASP A 394 -2.61 3.19 -29.51
CA ASP A 394 -3.37 2.22 -28.73
C ASP A 394 -3.86 2.80 -27.39
N CYS A 395 -2.99 3.54 -26.67
CA CYS A 395 -3.41 4.27 -25.46
C CYS A 395 -4.53 5.27 -25.75
N GLU A 396 -4.39 6.06 -26.81
CA GLU A 396 -5.39 7.05 -27.25
C GLU A 396 -6.74 6.40 -27.59
N ARG A 397 -6.72 5.30 -28.35
CA ARG A 397 -7.92 4.51 -28.67
C ARG A 397 -8.65 4.03 -27.41
N VAL A 398 -7.92 3.45 -26.46
CA VAL A 398 -8.53 2.95 -25.20
C VAL A 398 -9.00 4.11 -24.32
N LEU A 399 -8.28 5.24 -24.29
CA LEU A 399 -8.67 6.44 -23.54
C LEU A 399 -9.97 7.05 -24.09
N GLN A 400 -10.16 7.07 -25.41
CA GLN A 400 -11.43 7.49 -26.03
C GLN A 400 -12.60 6.59 -25.61
N GLN A 401 -12.38 5.27 -25.53
CA GLN A 401 -13.40 4.33 -25.05
C GLN A 401 -13.71 4.53 -23.56
N TYR A 402 -12.72 4.85 -22.73
CA TYR A 402 -12.93 5.27 -21.34
C TYR A 402 -13.72 6.57 -21.27
N GLY A 403 -13.45 7.54 -22.15
CA GLY A 403 -14.21 8.79 -22.25
C GLY A 403 -15.70 8.55 -22.52
N ALA A 404 -16.01 7.69 -23.49
CA ALA A 404 -17.39 7.28 -23.78
C ALA A 404 -18.04 6.55 -22.61
N PHE A 405 -17.33 5.61 -21.97
CA PHE A 405 -17.80 4.91 -20.78
C PHE A 405 -18.07 5.86 -19.61
N PHE A 406 -17.18 6.83 -19.37
CA PHE A 406 -17.37 7.82 -18.32
C PHE A 406 -18.56 8.74 -18.59
N ALA A 407 -18.78 9.17 -19.83
CA ALA A 407 -19.96 9.94 -20.19
C ALA A 407 -21.26 9.16 -19.92
N GLU A 408 -21.27 7.85 -20.19
CA GLU A 408 -22.39 6.95 -19.91
C GLU A 408 -22.72 6.87 -18.40
N ILE A 409 -21.71 6.65 -17.55
CA ILE A 409 -21.94 6.35 -16.12
C ILE A 409 -22.00 7.58 -15.22
N ARG A 410 -21.44 8.72 -15.63
CA ARG A 410 -21.29 9.92 -14.79
C ARG A 410 -22.62 10.43 -14.21
N PRO A 411 -23.74 10.51 -14.96
CA PRO A 411 -25.02 10.93 -14.40
C PRO A 411 -25.48 10.03 -13.24
N ALA A 412 -25.35 8.70 -13.39
CA ALA A 412 -25.72 7.73 -12.36
C ALA A 412 -24.83 7.85 -11.12
N VAL A 413 -23.54 8.10 -11.31
CA VAL A 413 -22.58 8.34 -10.22
C VAL A 413 -22.94 9.62 -9.45
N HIS A 414 -23.22 10.72 -10.15
CA HIS A 414 -23.60 11.97 -9.50
C HIS A 414 -24.90 11.83 -8.71
N ALA A 415 -25.88 11.08 -9.24
CA ALA A 415 -27.13 10.78 -8.56
C ALA A 415 -26.90 9.92 -7.30
N ASP A 416 -26.06 8.88 -7.36
CA ASP A 416 -25.73 8.05 -6.20
C ASP A 416 -24.94 8.82 -5.12
N ILE A 417 -24.06 9.76 -5.51
CA ILE A 417 -23.42 10.66 -4.55
C ILE A 417 -24.50 11.50 -3.87
N ARG A 418 -25.36 12.21 -4.61
CA ARG A 418 -26.40 13.09 -4.03
C ARG A 418 -27.41 12.35 -3.13
N ARG A 419 -27.62 11.06 -3.35
CA ARG A 419 -28.50 10.20 -2.55
C ARG A 419 -27.97 9.97 -1.12
N GLN A 420 -26.66 10.03 -0.91
CA GLN A 420 -26.08 9.70 0.39
C GLN A 420 -26.23 10.88 1.38
N PRO A 421 -26.57 10.64 2.66
CA PRO A 421 -26.89 11.70 3.61
C PRO A 421 -25.82 12.78 3.77
N GLN A 422 -24.55 12.42 3.66
CA GLN A 422 -23.41 13.34 3.81
C GLN A 422 -23.18 14.27 2.61
N TYR A 423 -23.88 14.06 1.49
CA TYR A 423 -23.78 14.89 0.28
C TYR A 423 -25.14 15.48 -0.13
N GLN A 424 -26.20 15.24 0.64
CA GLN A 424 -27.54 15.69 0.31
C GLN A 424 -27.68 17.19 0.58
N PHE A 425 -28.07 17.94 -0.44
CA PHE A 425 -28.43 19.35 -0.36
C PHE A 425 -29.56 19.65 -1.35
N ASP A 426 -30.40 20.62 -1.01
CA ASP A 426 -31.40 21.20 -1.90
C ASP A 426 -31.01 22.66 -2.19
N LEU A 427 -31.17 23.08 -3.44
CA LEU A 427 -30.94 24.45 -3.88
C LEU A 427 -32.26 25.21 -4.07
N SER A 428 -33.41 24.52 -3.98
CA SER A 428 -34.74 25.05 -4.28
C SER A 428 -35.22 26.12 -3.28
N ASP A 429 -34.85 25.97 -2.01
CA ASP A 429 -35.13 26.87 -0.88
C ASP A 429 -33.94 27.76 -0.48
N GLY A 430 -32.83 27.66 -1.23
CA GLY A 430 -31.57 28.38 -0.98
C GLY A 430 -30.66 27.69 0.06
N LEU A 431 -29.40 28.13 0.17
CA LEU A 431 -28.44 27.52 1.08
C LEU A 431 -28.51 28.15 2.48
N GLY A 432 -29.19 27.46 3.40
CA GLY A 432 -29.60 28.04 4.68
C GLY A 432 -28.78 27.62 5.90
N SER A 433 -28.13 26.46 5.88
CA SER A 433 -27.43 25.87 7.04
C SER A 433 -25.94 25.59 6.80
N SER A 434 -25.13 25.62 7.86
CA SER A 434 -23.70 25.25 7.79
C SER A 434 -23.47 23.79 7.36
N SER A 435 -24.44 22.89 7.61
CA SER A 435 -24.43 21.50 7.15
C SER A 435 -24.59 21.39 5.64
N GLU A 436 -25.53 22.12 5.04
CA GLU A 436 -25.76 22.09 3.59
C GLU A 436 -24.56 22.63 2.81
N ILE A 437 -23.96 23.72 3.29
CA ILE A 437 -22.72 24.28 2.69
C ILE A 437 -21.61 23.23 2.68
N LYS A 438 -21.44 22.51 3.78
CA LYS A 438 -20.46 21.43 3.88
C LYS A 438 -20.80 20.29 2.91
N HIS A 439 -22.06 19.92 2.76
CA HIS A 439 -22.50 18.89 1.82
C HIS A 439 -22.22 19.30 0.36
N VAL A 440 -22.52 20.56 -0.02
CA VAL A 440 -22.22 21.11 -1.36
C VAL A 440 -20.71 21.09 -1.65
N ILE A 441 -19.89 21.61 -0.73
CA ILE A 441 -18.42 21.61 -0.89
C ILE A 441 -17.90 20.18 -1.05
N THR A 442 -18.43 19.25 -0.24
CA THR A 442 -18.01 17.85 -0.31
C THR A 442 -18.45 17.20 -1.62
N PHE A 443 -19.66 17.48 -2.11
CA PHE A 443 -20.14 17.01 -3.42
C PHE A 443 -19.25 17.52 -4.56
N LEU A 444 -18.95 18.83 -4.62
CA LEU A 444 -18.08 19.40 -5.65
C LEU A 444 -16.71 18.72 -5.67
N ARG A 445 -16.14 18.48 -4.48
CA ARG A 445 -14.87 17.76 -4.33
C ARG A 445 -14.97 16.33 -4.87
N GLU A 446 -15.98 15.57 -4.45
CA GLU A 446 -16.11 14.15 -4.81
C GLU A 446 -16.46 13.92 -6.28
N ALA A 447 -17.25 14.82 -6.89
CA ALA A 447 -17.69 14.72 -8.28
C ALA A 447 -16.61 15.17 -9.28
N PHE A 448 -15.89 16.27 -8.98
CA PHE A 448 -15.01 16.92 -9.96
C PHE A 448 -13.51 16.79 -9.67
N PHE A 449 -13.09 16.48 -8.44
CA PHE A 449 -11.67 16.56 -8.08
C PHE A 449 -11.08 15.31 -7.41
N ALA A 450 -11.87 14.53 -6.65
CA ALA A 450 -11.34 13.38 -5.91
C ALA A 450 -11.08 12.17 -6.81
N SER A 451 -12.03 11.83 -7.69
CA SER A 451 -11.91 10.75 -8.68
C SER A 451 -12.81 11.06 -9.88
N PRO A 452 -12.49 12.12 -10.63
CA PRO A 452 -13.35 12.59 -11.70
C PRO A 452 -13.42 11.57 -12.85
N LEU A 453 -14.64 11.26 -13.26
CA LEU A 453 -14.92 10.40 -14.40
C LEU A 453 -14.95 11.25 -15.68
N TYR A 454 -13.79 11.78 -16.01
CA TYR A 454 -13.52 12.65 -17.15
C TYR A 454 -12.16 12.28 -17.75
N THR A 455 -12.09 12.18 -19.07
CA THR A 455 -10.84 12.13 -19.83
C THR A 455 -10.56 13.49 -20.50
N ASP A 456 -11.59 14.30 -20.71
CA ASP A 456 -11.50 15.66 -21.22
C ASP A 456 -11.50 16.65 -20.04
N HIS A 457 -10.37 17.31 -19.83
CA HIS A 457 -10.19 18.26 -18.73
C HIS A 457 -10.94 19.57 -18.96
N ASP A 458 -11.11 20.02 -20.21
CA ASP A 458 -11.87 21.24 -20.54
C ASP A 458 -13.36 21.01 -20.24
N GLN A 459 -13.90 19.86 -20.66
CA GLN A 459 -15.28 19.49 -20.34
C GLN A 459 -15.51 19.38 -18.83
N ARG A 460 -14.57 18.78 -18.09
CA ARG A 460 -14.66 18.69 -16.63
C ARG A 460 -14.75 20.06 -15.97
N ILE A 461 -13.88 20.98 -16.37
CA ILE A 461 -13.83 22.33 -15.82
C ILE A 461 -15.10 23.11 -16.18
N SER A 462 -15.58 22.97 -17.42
CA SER A 462 -16.85 23.55 -17.84
C SER A 462 -18.03 23.05 -17.00
N ASP A 463 -18.16 21.72 -16.82
CA ASP A 463 -19.22 21.12 -16.01
C ASP A 463 -19.13 21.56 -14.53
N PHE A 464 -17.92 21.67 -13.98
CA PHE A 464 -17.71 22.17 -12.62
C PHE A 464 -18.23 23.61 -12.47
N PHE A 465 -17.85 24.50 -13.40
CA PHE A 465 -18.25 25.90 -13.33
C PHE A 465 -19.75 26.10 -13.62
N ALA A 466 -20.37 25.25 -14.43
CA ALA A 466 -21.82 25.24 -14.60
C ALA A 466 -22.54 24.97 -13.26
N VAL A 467 -22.11 23.94 -12.52
CA VAL A 467 -22.68 23.64 -11.20
C VAL A 467 -22.36 24.74 -10.18
N TYR A 468 -21.16 25.32 -10.24
CA TYR A 468 -20.80 26.45 -9.38
C TYR A 468 -21.69 27.68 -9.65
N LEU A 469 -22.00 27.98 -10.91
CA LEU A 469 -22.90 29.06 -11.28
C LEU A 469 -24.33 28.83 -10.75
N GLU A 470 -24.84 27.59 -10.80
CA GLU A 470 -26.13 27.23 -10.18
C GLU A 470 -26.14 27.53 -8.67
N ILE A 471 -25.05 27.20 -7.97
CA ILE A 471 -24.88 27.50 -6.54
C ILE A 471 -24.88 29.01 -6.29
N LEU A 472 -24.19 29.79 -7.13
CA LEU A 472 -24.18 31.25 -7.02
C LEU A 472 -25.56 31.87 -7.22
N HIS A 473 -26.34 31.37 -8.18
CA HIS A 473 -27.71 31.81 -8.38
C HIS A 473 -28.60 31.48 -7.16
N ALA A 474 -28.42 30.32 -6.55
CA ALA A 474 -29.14 29.95 -5.33
C ALA A 474 -28.77 30.84 -4.13
N LEU A 475 -27.48 31.15 -3.97
CA LEU A 475 -26.99 32.08 -2.94
C LEU A 475 -27.54 33.49 -3.14
N GLU A 476 -27.51 34.00 -4.38
CA GLU A 476 -28.04 35.32 -4.68
C GLU A 476 -29.54 35.39 -4.44
N ARG A 477 -30.31 34.37 -4.85
CA ARG A 477 -31.75 34.28 -4.57
C ARG A 477 -32.01 34.32 -3.06
N SER A 478 -31.26 33.54 -2.28
CA SER A 478 -31.40 33.51 -0.81
C SER A 478 -31.08 34.87 -0.18
N TYR A 479 -29.97 35.50 -0.60
CA TYR A 479 -29.58 36.82 -0.10
C TYR A 479 -30.57 37.93 -0.47
N ARG A 480 -31.16 37.88 -1.67
CA ARG A 480 -32.21 38.84 -2.06
C ARG A 480 -33.50 38.65 -1.27
N LEU A 481 -33.82 37.43 -0.85
CA LEU A 481 -35.01 37.12 -0.05
C LEU A 481 -34.84 37.55 1.42
N ASP A 482 -33.65 37.38 1.99
CA ASP A 482 -33.31 37.83 3.33
C ASP A 482 -31.86 38.33 3.42
N PRO A 483 -31.61 39.62 3.18
CA PRO A 483 -30.28 40.22 3.26
C PRO A 483 -29.69 40.23 4.69
N THR A 484 -30.53 40.00 5.71
CA THR A 484 -30.11 40.01 7.12
C THR A 484 -29.56 38.67 7.57
N LYS A 485 -29.86 37.60 6.82
CA LYS A 485 -29.32 36.27 7.06
C LYS A 485 -27.83 36.21 6.65
N PRO A 486 -26.94 35.61 7.47
CA PRO A 486 -25.55 35.41 7.08
C PRO A 486 -25.45 34.54 5.82
N THR A 487 -25.11 35.16 4.69
CA THR A 487 -24.88 34.43 3.43
C THR A 487 -23.44 33.96 3.34
N PRO A 488 -23.19 32.69 2.98
CA PRO A 488 -21.85 32.18 2.75
C PRO A 488 -21.13 32.94 1.64
N THR A 489 -19.85 33.24 1.83
CA THR A 489 -19.04 33.86 0.77
C THR A 489 -18.92 32.91 -0.43
N PRO A 490 -19.14 33.37 -1.68
CA PRO A 490 -18.93 32.57 -2.89
C PRO A 490 -17.56 31.89 -2.94
N LYS A 491 -16.53 32.54 -2.38
CA LYS A 491 -15.17 32.01 -2.30
C LYS A 491 -15.09 30.66 -1.57
N ALA A 492 -16.02 30.35 -0.66
CA ALA A 492 -16.01 29.11 0.13
C ALA A 492 -16.17 27.83 -0.72
N PHE A 493 -16.76 27.95 -1.92
CA PHE A 493 -16.98 26.82 -2.83
C PHE A 493 -15.94 26.74 -3.94
N MET A 494 -14.92 27.61 -3.94
CA MET A 494 -13.92 27.70 -5.01
C MET A 494 -12.60 27.01 -4.63
N PRO A 495 -12.28 25.84 -5.21
CA PRO A 495 -11.09 25.08 -4.88
C PRO A 495 -9.91 25.50 -5.76
N TRP A 496 -9.42 26.73 -5.57
CA TRP A 496 -8.30 27.28 -6.37
C TRP A 496 -7.05 26.41 -6.35
N ASP A 497 -6.80 25.71 -5.24
CA ASP A 497 -5.72 24.74 -5.13
C ASP A 497 -5.87 23.60 -6.15
N LYS A 498 -7.08 23.06 -6.32
CA LYS A 498 -7.36 21.99 -7.27
C LYS A 498 -7.36 22.45 -8.72
N LEU A 499 -7.77 23.69 -8.98
CA LEU A 499 -7.83 24.26 -10.33
C LEU A 499 -6.46 24.65 -10.88
N LEU A 500 -5.51 25.01 -10.01
CA LEU A 500 -4.25 25.63 -10.44
C LEU A 500 -3.01 24.79 -10.19
N GLN A 501 -3.05 23.77 -9.32
CA GLN A 501 -1.85 22.99 -8.95
C GLN A 501 -1.33 22.15 -10.13
N ASP A 502 -2.20 21.40 -10.80
CA ASP A 502 -1.83 20.56 -11.95
C ASP A 502 -1.78 21.37 -13.24
N SER A 503 -0.77 21.14 -14.10
CA SER A 503 -0.59 21.93 -15.33
C SER A 503 -1.71 21.74 -16.34
N THR A 504 -2.26 20.53 -16.46
CA THR A 504 -3.34 20.22 -17.40
C THR A 504 -4.64 20.85 -16.93
N VAL A 505 -4.96 20.74 -15.64
CA VAL A 505 -6.13 21.37 -15.04
C VAL A 505 -6.02 22.91 -15.05
N ARG A 506 -4.82 23.44 -14.81
CA ARG A 506 -4.54 24.89 -14.88
C ARG A 506 -4.73 25.43 -16.29
N ASN A 507 -4.26 24.70 -17.31
CA ASN A 507 -4.48 25.08 -18.70
C ASN A 507 -5.96 25.05 -19.07
N ALA A 508 -6.71 24.02 -18.65
CA ALA A 508 -8.16 23.96 -18.85
C ALA A 508 -8.90 25.09 -18.14
N THR A 509 -8.48 25.43 -16.93
CA THR A 509 -9.01 26.60 -16.17
C THR A 509 -8.73 27.90 -16.91
N ARG A 510 -7.51 28.09 -17.45
CA ARG A 510 -7.17 29.26 -18.26
C ARG A 510 -8.02 29.33 -19.53
N SER A 511 -8.18 28.20 -20.23
CA SER A 511 -9.03 28.12 -21.43
C SER A 511 -10.47 28.50 -21.11
N PHE A 512 -11.05 27.96 -20.04
CA PHE A 512 -12.38 28.32 -19.57
C PHE A 512 -12.49 29.82 -19.28
N LEU A 513 -11.59 30.41 -18.48
CA LEU A 513 -11.65 31.83 -18.13
C LEU A 513 -11.55 32.75 -19.36
N ASN A 514 -10.85 32.33 -20.41
CA ASN A 514 -10.73 33.10 -21.66
C ASN A 514 -11.96 32.98 -22.57
N GLN A 515 -12.74 31.91 -22.44
CA GLN A 515 -13.91 31.65 -23.27
C GLN A 515 -15.22 32.02 -22.57
N ASP A 516 -15.26 31.93 -21.24
CA ASP A 516 -16.45 32.20 -20.44
C ASP A 516 -16.79 33.69 -20.41
N GLN A 517 -18.05 33.99 -20.70
CA GLN A 517 -18.63 35.33 -20.62
C GLN A 517 -19.71 35.42 -19.55
N THR A 518 -20.03 34.32 -18.85
CA THR A 518 -21.21 34.24 -17.99
C THR A 518 -20.89 34.38 -16.52
N LEU A 519 -19.81 33.74 -16.03
CA LEU A 519 -19.53 33.65 -14.61
C LEU A 519 -18.91 34.94 -14.06
N ILE A 520 -17.93 35.51 -14.76
CA ILE A 520 -17.30 36.78 -14.38
C ILE A 520 -18.33 37.92 -14.48
N ALA A 521 -19.12 37.95 -15.56
CA ALA A 521 -20.19 38.93 -15.74
C ALA A 521 -21.24 38.83 -14.62
N PHE A 522 -21.66 37.61 -14.26
CA PHE A 522 -22.55 37.39 -13.12
C PHE A 522 -21.96 37.97 -11.82
N LEU A 523 -20.69 37.70 -11.51
CA LEU A 523 -20.07 38.20 -10.27
C LEU A 523 -19.96 39.73 -10.23
N GLU A 524 -19.80 40.39 -11.37
CA GLU A 524 -19.75 41.85 -11.49
C GLU A 524 -21.10 42.51 -11.21
N GLU A 525 -22.19 41.84 -11.58
CA GLU A 525 -23.56 42.32 -11.47
C GLU A 525 -24.30 41.83 -10.22
N CYS A 526 -23.84 40.74 -9.59
CA CYS A 526 -24.56 40.11 -8.49
C CYS A 526 -24.63 40.99 -7.23
N SER A 527 -25.67 40.77 -6.44
CA SER A 527 -25.87 41.49 -5.16
C SER A 527 -25.13 40.88 -3.97
N LEU A 528 -24.37 39.81 -4.17
CA LEU A 528 -23.71 39.09 -3.09
C LEU A 528 -22.60 39.94 -2.42
N PRO A 529 -22.42 39.84 -1.09
CA PRO A 529 -21.26 40.42 -0.42
C PRO A 529 -19.97 39.91 -1.07
N ASP A 530 -19.04 40.83 -1.36
CA ASP A 530 -17.75 40.59 -2.02
C ASP A 530 -17.81 40.15 -3.51
N GLY A 531 -18.97 40.12 -4.18
CA GLY A 531 -19.09 39.70 -5.58
C GLY A 531 -18.15 40.42 -6.55
N LYS A 532 -18.13 41.76 -6.48
CA LYS A 532 -17.21 42.61 -7.28
C LYS A 532 -15.74 42.40 -6.96
N ALA A 533 -15.41 42.17 -5.69
CA ALA A 533 -14.04 41.89 -5.27
C ALA A 533 -13.58 40.51 -5.77
N LEU A 534 -14.49 39.53 -5.81
CA LEU A 534 -14.22 38.21 -6.37
C LEU A 534 -14.06 38.26 -7.90
N ALA A 535 -14.90 39.02 -8.61
CA ALA A 535 -14.71 39.26 -10.04
C ALA A 535 -13.32 39.84 -10.35
N LEU A 536 -12.85 40.79 -9.54
CA LEU A 536 -11.49 41.35 -9.66
C LEU A 536 -10.41 40.30 -9.40
N ASP A 537 -10.56 39.43 -8.38
CA ASP A 537 -9.64 38.32 -8.14
C ASP A 537 -9.54 37.40 -9.37
N TRP A 538 -10.68 37.05 -9.98
CA TRP A 538 -10.74 36.15 -11.14
C TRP A 538 -10.12 36.77 -12.40
N ARG A 539 -10.42 38.04 -12.69
CA ARG A 539 -9.77 38.78 -13.78
C ARG A 539 -8.26 38.84 -13.57
N THR A 540 -7.81 39.03 -12.33
CA THR A 540 -6.37 39.04 -12.00
C THR A 540 -5.74 37.67 -12.22
N VAL A 541 -6.39 36.59 -11.78
CA VAL A 541 -5.94 35.21 -12.05
C VAL A 541 -5.85 34.97 -13.55
N GLN A 542 -6.86 35.35 -14.34
CA GLN A 542 -6.86 35.23 -15.79
C GLN A 542 -5.67 35.98 -16.43
N ILE A 543 -5.43 37.23 -16.04
CA ILE A 543 -4.29 38.03 -16.53
C ILE A 543 -2.96 37.35 -16.19
N LEU A 544 -2.79 36.88 -14.95
CA LEU A 544 -1.57 36.21 -14.52
C LEU A 544 -1.34 34.90 -15.29
N LEU A 545 -2.37 34.08 -15.50
CA LEU A 545 -2.27 32.84 -16.29
C LEU A 545 -1.97 33.10 -17.77
N ASN A 546 -2.50 34.18 -18.34
CA ASN A 546 -2.22 34.59 -19.73
C ASN A 546 -0.81 35.18 -19.89
N THR A 547 -0.24 35.75 -18.83
CA THR A 547 1.09 36.38 -18.85
C THR A 547 2.20 35.52 -18.26
N GLN A 548 1.95 34.23 -17.98
CA GLN A 548 2.92 33.29 -17.36
C GLN A 548 4.30 33.23 -18.05
N HIS A 549 4.38 33.53 -19.36
CA HIS A 549 5.65 33.55 -20.11
C HIS A 549 6.38 34.91 -20.09
N GLN A 550 5.87 35.90 -19.34
CA GLN A 550 6.41 37.26 -19.24
C GLN A 550 6.65 37.67 -17.78
N PRO A 551 7.62 37.06 -17.07
CA PRO A 551 7.84 37.26 -15.64
C PRO A 551 8.19 38.70 -15.25
N LYS A 552 8.65 39.53 -16.20
CA LYS A 552 8.94 40.96 -15.96
C LYS A 552 7.69 41.78 -15.61
N ASN A 553 6.50 41.31 -16.00
CA ASN A 553 5.25 42.06 -15.82
C ASN A 553 4.49 41.70 -14.53
N ILE A 554 4.90 40.64 -13.82
CA ILE A 554 4.17 40.13 -12.65
C ILE A 554 3.99 41.18 -11.53
N LYS A 555 5.04 41.96 -11.24
CA LYS A 555 5.00 43.03 -10.22
C LYS A 555 4.02 44.13 -10.61
N LYS A 556 4.02 44.52 -11.89
CA LYS A 556 3.05 45.49 -12.41
C LYS A 556 1.62 44.96 -12.27
N ASN A 557 1.36 43.72 -12.67
CA ASN A 557 0.04 43.11 -12.57
C ASN A 557 -0.49 43.09 -11.12
N TYR A 558 0.38 42.81 -10.12
CA TYR A 558 0.00 42.89 -8.71
C TYR A 558 -0.27 44.33 -8.25
N HIS A 559 0.55 45.30 -8.66
CA HIS A 559 0.31 46.72 -8.33
C HIS A 559 -1.01 47.23 -8.93
N ASP A 560 -1.30 46.84 -10.18
CA ASP A 560 -2.56 47.18 -10.86
C ASP A 560 -3.77 46.55 -10.12
N TYR A 561 -3.64 45.30 -9.67
CA TYR A 561 -4.65 44.64 -8.81
C TYR A 561 -4.87 45.39 -7.49
N PHE A 562 -3.80 45.78 -6.77
CA PHE A 562 -3.93 46.51 -5.51
C PHE A 562 -4.55 47.89 -5.68
N ALA A 563 -4.20 48.59 -6.75
CA ALA A 563 -4.80 49.88 -7.09
C ALA A 563 -6.31 49.74 -7.39
N ALA A 564 -6.70 48.74 -8.20
CA ALA A 564 -8.11 48.48 -8.52
C ALA A 564 -8.92 48.08 -7.27
N LEU A 565 -8.33 47.29 -6.38
CA LEU A 565 -8.93 46.87 -5.14
C LEU A 565 -9.09 48.04 -4.14
N ALA A 566 -8.10 48.91 -4.02
CA ALA A 566 -8.18 50.13 -3.20
C ALA A 566 -9.26 51.09 -3.71
N ALA A 567 -9.49 51.13 -5.03
CA ALA A 567 -10.57 51.90 -5.63
C ALA A 567 -11.96 51.30 -5.33
N LEU A 568 -12.08 49.97 -5.33
CA LEU A 568 -13.33 49.26 -4.97
C LEU A 568 -13.67 49.35 -3.48
N SER A 569 -12.66 49.32 -2.62
CA SER A 569 -12.82 49.36 -1.16
C SER A 569 -11.72 50.21 -0.52
N PRO A 570 -11.96 51.52 -0.36
CA PRO A 570 -11.00 52.42 0.28
C PRO A 570 -10.66 51.97 1.70
N GLY A 571 -9.37 51.94 2.04
CA GLY A 571 -8.89 51.51 3.36
C GLY A 571 -8.81 49.98 3.54
N CYS A 572 -9.00 49.19 2.47
CA CYS A 572 -8.96 47.73 2.55
C CYS A 572 -7.66 47.16 3.13
N PHE A 573 -6.52 47.84 2.97
CA PHE A 573 -5.21 47.41 3.48
C PHE A 573 -4.91 47.78 4.95
N ALA A 574 -5.88 48.30 5.71
CA ALA A 574 -5.68 48.67 7.11
C ALA A 574 -5.27 47.49 8.02
N ASP A 575 -5.72 46.28 7.70
CA ASP A 575 -5.31 45.03 8.37
C ASP A 575 -4.36 44.23 7.46
N LEU A 576 -3.07 44.49 7.60
CA LEU A 576 -2.03 43.79 6.83
C LEU A 576 -1.94 42.29 7.15
N THR A 577 -2.39 41.87 8.33
CA THR A 577 -2.40 40.45 8.73
C THR A 577 -3.46 39.68 7.96
N LYS A 578 -4.64 40.28 7.75
CA LYS A 578 -5.69 39.72 6.89
C LYS A 578 -5.22 39.57 5.43
N TRP A 579 -4.47 40.54 4.92
CA TRP A 579 -3.93 40.50 3.55
C TRP A 579 -2.78 39.53 3.38
N GLN A 580 -1.94 39.39 4.41
CA GLN A 580 -0.93 38.35 4.45
C GLN A 580 -1.58 36.99 4.22
N ASN A 581 -2.58 36.63 5.02
CA ASN A 581 -3.30 35.36 4.88
C ASN A 581 -3.92 35.18 3.48
N ARG A 582 -4.50 36.25 2.91
CA ARG A 582 -5.14 36.17 1.58
C ARG A 582 -4.15 36.00 0.42
N LEU A 583 -2.99 36.66 0.47
CA LEU A 583 -2.04 36.71 -0.65
C LEU A 583 -1.01 35.58 -0.62
N ILE A 584 -0.81 34.94 0.54
CA ILE A 584 0.05 33.74 0.67
C ILE A 584 -0.71 32.43 0.45
N GLU A 585 -2.02 32.48 0.21
CA GLU A 585 -2.88 31.33 -0.10
C GLU A 585 -3.23 31.25 -1.59
N ALA A 586 -3.90 30.19 -2.01
CA ALA A 586 -4.40 30.05 -3.38
C ALA A 586 -5.47 31.13 -3.65
N PRO A 587 -5.51 31.74 -4.84
CA PRO A 587 -4.79 31.34 -6.07
C PRO A 587 -3.37 31.91 -6.23
N PHE A 588 -3.06 33.03 -5.58
CA PHE A 588 -1.84 33.82 -5.85
C PHE A 588 -0.55 33.07 -5.54
N SER A 589 -0.49 32.36 -4.42
CA SER A 589 0.68 31.54 -4.04
C SER A 589 1.05 30.50 -5.10
N ILE A 590 0.06 29.77 -5.61
CA ILE A 590 0.26 28.71 -6.61
C ILE A 590 0.69 29.30 -7.94
N ILE A 591 0.08 30.40 -8.37
CA ILE A 591 0.46 31.08 -9.61
C ILE A 591 1.90 31.61 -9.53
N ASN A 592 2.28 32.21 -8.40
CA ASN A 592 3.65 32.69 -8.18
C ASN A 592 4.67 31.56 -8.33
N GLU A 593 4.40 30.43 -7.69
CA GLU A 593 5.29 29.27 -7.67
C GLU A 593 5.31 28.54 -9.03
N GLU A 594 4.15 28.15 -9.55
CA GLU A 594 4.03 27.25 -10.71
C GLU A 594 4.05 27.97 -12.07
N CYS A 595 3.67 29.24 -12.14
CA CYS A 595 3.69 30.00 -13.40
C CYS A 595 4.91 30.92 -13.53
N PHE A 596 5.44 31.44 -12.43
CA PHE A 596 6.48 32.48 -12.47
C PHE A 596 7.79 32.13 -11.75
N ALA A 597 7.84 31.00 -11.04
CA ALA A 597 9.01 30.57 -10.25
C ALA A 597 9.50 31.62 -9.24
N VAL A 598 8.57 32.38 -8.65
CA VAL A 598 8.85 33.36 -7.58
C VAL A 598 8.26 32.89 -6.24
N PRO A 599 8.71 33.43 -5.09
CA PRO A 599 8.20 33.05 -3.79
C PRO A 599 6.67 33.07 -3.69
N PRO A 600 6.01 32.13 -2.98
CA PRO A 600 4.54 32.13 -2.85
C PRO A 600 3.95 33.41 -2.21
N ASN A 601 4.74 34.10 -1.37
CA ASN A 601 4.39 35.39 -0.76
C ASN A 601 4.78 36.59 -1.63
N PHE A 602 5.18 36.39 -2.89
CA PHE A 602 5.62 37.48 -3.76
C PHE A 602 4.54 38.57 -3.91
N ALA A 603 3.26 38.18 -4.02
CA ALA A 603 2.14 39.12 -4.00
C ALA A 603 2.10 39.98 -2.72
N TYR A 604 2.34 39.39 -1.55
CA TYR A 604 2.42 40.13 -0.28
C TYR A 604 3.65 41.04 -0.19
N THR A 605 4.77 40.62 -0.78
CA THR A 605 5.96 41.47 -0.92
C THR A 605 5.66 42.70 -1.78
N CYS A 606 4.99 42.51 -2.93
CA CYS A 606 4.53 43.62 -3.76
C CYS A 606 3.54 44.53 -3.03
N LEU A 607 2.71 44.00 -2.12
CA LEU A 607 1.85 44.84 -1.29
C LEU A 607 2.67 45.73 -0.33
N HIS A 608 3.70 45.19 0.31
CA HIS A 608 4.58 45.98 1.18
C HIS A 608 5.35 47.05 0.42
N GLU A 609 5.83 46.73 -0.79
CA GLU A 609 6.46 47.70 -1.68
C GLU A 609 5.47 48.79 -2.13
N TYR A 610 4.26 48.40 -2.51
CA TYR A 610 3.17 49.32 -2.86
C TYR A 610 2.82 50.29 -1.71
N LEU A 611 2.95 49.83 -0.47
CA LEU A 611 2.70 50.63 0.74
C LEU A 611 3.94 51.37 1.27
N GLY A 612 5.14 51.13 0.72
CA GLY A 612 6.38 51.86 1.07
C GLY A 612 7.14 51.37 2.31
N ASN A 613 6.98 50.13 2.76
CA ASN A 613 7.67 49.59 3.95
C ASN A 613 9.09 49.08 3.61
N SER A 614 10.15 49.60 4.24
CA SER A 614 11.56 49.43 3.78
C SER A 614 12.50 48.54 4.62
N THR A 615 12.08 47.94 5.73
CA THR A 615 12.92 47.01 6.51
C THR A 615 12.17 45.72 6.84
N LEU A 616 12.73 44.59 6.41
CA LEU A 616 12.20 43.25 6.65
C LEU A 616 12.93 42.63 7.86
N ASP A 617 12.16 42.12 8.83
CA ASP A 617 12.63 41.36 9.98
C ASP A 617 13.54 40.18 9.55
N VAL A 618 14.51 39.77 10.37
CA VAL A 618 15.35 38.57 10.17
C VAL A 618 14.52 37.32 9.87
N LEU A 619 13.35 37.18 10.51
CA LEU A 619 12.42 36.09 10.19
C LEU A 619 11.90 36.17 8.75
N ILE A 620 11.69 37.37 8.23
CA ILE A 620 11.27 37.59 6.84
C ILE A 620 12.45 37.37 5.89
N LEU A 621 13.69 37.72 6.28
CA LEU A 621 14.88 37.41 5.48
C LEU A 621 15.08 35.90 5.34
N LEU A 622 14.91 35.14 6.43
CA LEU A 622 14.98 33.68 6.41
C LEU A 622 13.87 33.07 5.55
N GLU A 623 12.64 33.60 5.67
CA GLU A 623 11.50 33.20 4.85
C GLU A 623 11.72 33.49 3.36
N ASN A 624 12.30 34.64 3.02
CA ASN A 624 12.60 35.01 1.64
C ASN A 624 13.69 34.13 1.04
N ALA A 625 14.75 33.82 1.77
CA ALA A 625 15.79 32.92 1.29
C ALA A 625 15.29 31.48 1.11
N ALA A 626 14.48 30.98 2.05
CA ALA A 626 13.86 29.67 1.95
C ALA A 626 12.90 29.59 0.75
N ARG A 627 11.98 30.54 0.60
CA ARG A 627 11.01 30.57 -0.51
C ARG A 627 11.63 30.92 -1.86
N GLY A 628 12.76 31.62 -1.87
CA GLY A 628 13.55 31.93 -3.06
C GLY A 628 14.53 30.83 -3.46
N ASN A 629 14.33 29.60 -2.98
CA ASN A 629 15.13 28.42 -3.28
C ASN A 629 16.63 28.57 -2.98
N GLY A 630 16.99 29.35 -1.95
CA GLY A 630 18.39 29.55 -1.56
C GLY A 630 19.25 30.23 -2.64
N HIS A 631 18.63 31.02 -3.53
CA HIS A 631 19.33 31.74 -4.59
C HIS A 631 20.43 32.64 -4.02
N ASP A 632 21.61 32.62 -4.64
CA ASP A 632 22.82 33.30 -4.16
C ASP A 632 22.63 34.80 -3.91
N ASP A 633 21.68 35.45 -4.58
CA ASP A 633 21.38 36.89 -4.42
C ASP A 633 20.50 37.22 -3.21
N LEU A 634 19.84 36.22 -2.61
CA LEU A 634 19.00 36.38 -1.43
C LEU A 634 19.76 36.10 -0.11
N LEU A 635 20.98 35.56 -0.20
CA LEU A 635 21.83 35.21 0.94
C LEU A 635 22.63 36.39 1.56
N PRO A 636 23.10 37.41 0.81
CA PRO A 636 23.88 38.49 1.40
C PRO A 636 23.19 39.23 2.54
N PRO A 637 21.88 39.57 2.49
CA PRO A 637 21.18 40.16 3.63
C PRO A 637 21.18 39.27 4.88
N LEU A 638 21.11 37.94 4.72
CA LEU A 638 21.21 36.98 5.83
C LEU A 638 22.61 36.95 6.43
N LEU A 639 23.65 36.97 5.59
CA LEU A 639 25.04 37.02 6.06
C LEU A 639 25.33 38.29 6.86
N VAL A 640 24.76 39.43 6.47
CA VAL A 640 24.88 40.70 7.22
C VAL A 640 24.13 40.64 8.55
N ALA A 641 23.04 39.88 8.63
CA ALA A 641 22.24 39.69 9.84
C ALA A 641 22.70 38.52 10.73
N MET A 642 23.92 37.99 10.57
CA MET A 642 24.35 36.76 11.24
C MET A 642 24.37 36.85 12.77
N ASP A 643 24.76 37.99 13.35
CA ASP A 643 24.72 38.17 14.81
C ASP A 643 23.28 38.08 15.35
N ALA A 644 22.33 38.65 14.60
CA ALA A 644 20.92 38.56 14.95
C ALA A 644 20.39 37.13 14.77
N ILE A 645 20.91 36.37 13.81
CA ILE A 645 20.62 34.94 13.62
C ILE A 645 21.18 34.11 14.78
N HIS A 646 22.43 34.32 15.22
CA HIS A 646 23.01 33.60 16.36
C HIS A 646 22.28 33.93 17.67
N ALA A 647 21.77 35.16 17.82
CA ALA A 647 20.91 35.53 18.94
C ALA A 647 19.55 34.79 18.94
N LEU A 648 19.18 34.12 17.84
CA LEU A 648 18.03 33.22 17.79
C LEU A 648 18.31 31.83 18.34
N ASN A 649 19.53 31.47 18.80
CA ASN A 649 19.87 30.10 19.22
C ASN A 649 18.87 29.48 20.23
N TYR A 650 18.47 30.21 21.27
CA TYR A 650 17.47 29.74 22.23
C TYR A 650 16.07 29.70 21.62
N ARG A 651 15.73 30.68 20.77
CA ARG A 651 14.46 30.70 20.02
C ARG A 651 14.41 29.60 18.96
N TYR A 652 15.53 29.14 18.43
CA TYR A 652 15.58 28.03 17.50
C TYR A 652 15.16 26.73 18.18
N LEU A 653 15.55 26.53 19.44
CA LEU A 653 15.14 25.37 20.24
C LEU A 653 13.71 25.49 20.79
N THR A 654 13.26 26.72 21.10
CA THR A 654 11.98 26.97 21.79
C THR A 654 10.84 27.46 20.90
N GLU A 655 11.14 28.04 19.74
CA GLU A 655 10.18 28.60 18.78
C GLU A 655 10.18 27.86 17.45
N TYR A 656 9.12 27.09 17.24
CA TYR A 656 8.92 26.24 16.07
C TYR A 656 9.01 26.98 14.73
N LYS A 657 8.59 28.25 14.66
CA LYS A 657 8.66 29.06 13.43
C LYS A 657 10.11 29.23 12.96
N VAL A 658 11.04 29.48 13.88
CA VAL A 658 12.45 29.68 13.56
C VAL A 658 13.08 28.39 13.04
N ALA A 659 12.87 27.27 13.74
CA ALA A 659 13.39 25.97 13.34
C ALA A 659 12.92 25.55 11.93
N ASN A 660 11.64 25.79 11.60
CA ASN A 660 11.12 25.48 10.26
C ASN A 660 11.74 26.35 9.16
N LEU A 661 11.98 27.63 9.40
CA LEU A 661 12.60 28.49 8.39
C LEU A 661 14.02 28.04 8.06
N PHE A 662 14.81 27.63 9.06
CA PHE A 662 16.12 27.03 8.84
C PHE A 662 16.06 25.67 8.15
N ARG A 663 15.07 24.84 8.50
CA ARG A 663 14.79 23.58 7.80
C ARG A 663 14.44 23.82 6.34
N ASP A 664 13.53 24.75 6.05
CA ASP A 664 13.07 25.02 4.70
C ASP A 664 14.20 25.58 3.84
N LEU A 665 15.02 26.48 4.42
CA LEU A 665 16.25 26.96 3.79
C LEU A 665 17.25 25.83 3.54
N ALA A 666 17.42 24.91 4.50
CA ALA A 666 18.25 23.74 4.31
C ALA A 666 17.69 22.84 3.20
N PHE A 667 16.39 22.59 3.19
CA PHE A 667 15.73 21.77 2.19
C PHE A 667 15.97 22.34 0.79
N VAL A 668 15.73 23.62 0.56
CA VAL A 668 15.91 24.18 -0.80
C VAL A 668 17.37 24.28 -1.24
N ILE A 669 18.31 24.49 -0.31
CA ILE A 669 19.74 24.53 -0.64
C ILE A 669 20.25 23.11 -0.89
N TRP A 670 19.91 22.16 -0.03
CA TRP A 670 20.56 20.85 0.02
C TRP A 670 19.75 19.73 -0.63
N GLU A 671 18.41 19.78 -0.60
CA GLU A 671 17.47 18.79 -1.12
C GLU A 671 16.80 19.31 -2.41
N LYS A 672 17.46 19.14 -3.57
CA LYS A 672 16.88 19.47 -4.89
C LYS A 672 15.62 18.64 -5.19
N THR A 673 14.77 19.14 -6.09
CA THR A 673 13.48 18.49 -6.39
C THR A 673 13.63 17.07 -6.94
N PRO A 674 12.64 16.16 -6.75
CA PRO A 674 12.66 14.81 -7.32
C PRO A 674 12.79 14.75 -8.85
N ALA A 675 12.41 15.83 -9.56
CA ALA A 675 12.57 15.95 -11.00
C ALA A 675 14.04 16.23 -11.40
N GLU A 676 14.80 16.91 -10.55
CA GLU A 676 16.24 17.17 -10.72
C GLU A 676 17.09 15.99 -10.21
N SER A 677 16.64 15.29 -9.16
CA SER A 677 17.37 14.15 -8.56
C SER A 677 17.60 13.00 -9.54
N ARG A 678 16.64 12.71 -10.44
CA ARG A 678 16.75 11.63 -11.44
C ARG A 678 17.86 11.83 -12.48
N ARG A 679 18.41 13.04 -12.63
CA ARG A 679 19.49 13.35 -13.58
C ARG A 679 20.84 13.69 -12.93
N THR A 680 20.90 13.92 -11.61
CA THR A 680 22.05 14.59 -10.99
C THR A 680 22.46 14.03 -9.60
N ILE A 681 22.85 12.76 -9.51
CA ILE A 681 23.85 12.37 -8.47
C ILE A 681 25.27 12.82 -8.92
N GLU A 682 25.34 13.90 -9.70
CA GLU A 682 26.56 14.65 -9.93
C GLU A 682 26.70 15.61 -8.74
N GLN A 683 27.50 15.17 -7.77
CA GLN A 683 28.16 15.95 -6.72
C GLN A 683 27.46 17.27 -6.35
N PHE A 684 26.52 17.24 -5.38
CA PHE A 684 26.11 18.50 -4.76
C PHE A 684 27.31 19.09 -4.00
N ARG A 685 27.83 20.22 -4.51
CA ARG A 685 28.73 21.10 -3.77
C ARG A 685 27.99 22.43 -3.58
N PRO A 686 27.86 22.94 -2.34
CA PRO A 686 27.27 24.25 -2.13
C PRO A 686 28.02 25.32 -2.94
N SER A 687 27.31 26.34 -3.43
CA SER A 687 27.96 27.52 -4.00
C SER A 687 28.91 28.16 -2.98
N PRO A 688 29.90 28.96 -3.39
CA PRO A 688 30.75 29.67 -2.44
C PRO A 688 29.97 30.49 -1.40
N ARG A 689 28.82 31.08 -1.79
CA ARG A 689 27.95 31.85 -0.87
C ARG A 689 27.17 30.93 0.08
N GLN A 690 26.71 29.78 -0.40
CA GLN A 690 26.05 28.77 0.44
C GLN A 690 27.03 28.12 1.43
N ASP A 691 28.27 27.84 1.05
CA ASP A 691 29.33 27.36 1.97
C ASP A 691 29.66 28.43 3.01
N GLN A 692 29.78 29.69 2.60
CA GLN A 692 29.98 30.80 3.52
C GLN A 692 28.85 30.89 4.56
N LEU A 693 27.59 30.78 4.11
CA LEU A 693 26.43 30.75 4.99
C LEU A 693 26.47 29.55 5.94
N LEU A 694 26.77 28.35 5.44
CA LEU A 694 26.86 27.13 6.24
C LEU A 694 27.90 27.25 7.36
N ARG A 695 29.11 27.73 7.02
CA ARG A 695 30.17 27.93 8.01
C ARG A 695 29.83 29.04 9.00
N ALA A 696 29.19 30.11 8.55
CA ALA A 696 28.78 31.22 9.41
C ALA A 696 27.73 30.79 10.44
N VAL A 697 26.71 30.02 10.02
CA VAL A 697 25.68 29.54 10.96
C VAL A 697 26.27 28.55 11.97
N ASN A 698 27.11 27.60 11.55
CA ASN A 698 27.74 26.61 12.43
C ASN A 698 29.00 27.11 13.16
N ALA A 699 29.25 28.43 13.18
CA ALA A 699 30.48 29.00 13.73
C ALA A 699 30.69 28.76 15.25
N GLN A 700 29.66 28.31 15.98
CA GLN A 700 29.76 27.99 17.41
C GLN A 700 30.40 26.62 17.70
N VAL A 701 30.59 25.78 16.69
CA VAL A 701 31.22 24.45 16.80
C VAL A 701 32.47 24.35 15.92
N VAL A 702 33.27 23.32 16.13
CA VAL A 702 34.26 22.86 15.14
C VAL A 702 33.49 22.02 14.12
N PHE A 703 33.53 22.43 12.85
CA PHE A 703 32.70 21.89 11.80
C PHE A 703 33.55 21.50 10.59
N ASP A 704 33.40 20.25 10.15
CA ASP A 704 34.06 19.67 9.00
C ASP A 704 33.06 18.82 8.21
N TYR A 705 33.20 18.77 6.89
CA TYR A 705 32.28 18.00 6.03
C TYR A 705 32.94 17.66 4.69
N GLY A 706 32.44 16.61 4.05
CA GLY A 706 32.93 16.19 2.74
C GLY A 706 32.07 15.13 2.06
N GLY A 707 32.39 14.85 0.80
CA GLY A 707 31.81 13.73 0.07
C GLY A 707 32.55 12.41 0.38
N PHE A 708 31.86 11.28 0.27
CA PHE A 708 32.49 9.96 0.47
C PHE A 708 33.54 9.63 -0.60
N HIS A 709 33.36 10.11 -1.83
CA HIS A 709 34.30 9.88 -2.92
C HIS A 709 35.67 10.52 -2.65
N ASP A 710 35.69 11.76 -2.14
CA ASP A 710 36.92 12.45 -1.76
C ASP A 710 37.62 11.73 -0.60
N ALA A 711 36.85 11.33 0.43
CA ALA A 711 37.36 10.62 1.60
C ALA A 711 37.93 9.21 1.26
N MET A 712 37.36 8.53 0.27
CA MET A 712 37.78 7.20 -0.17
C MET A 712 38.75 7.24 -1.36
N ALA A 713 39.13 8.42 -1.86
CA ALA A 713 39.91 8.60 -3.08
C ALA A 713 39.32 7.85 -4.30
N ALA A 714 37.99 7.82 -4.41
CA ALA A 714 37.28 7.12 -5.47
C ALA A 714 37.17 7.98 -6.74
N PRO A 715 37.33 7.41 -7.94
CA PRO A 715 37.31 8.17 -9.20
C PRO A 715 35.90 8.64 -9.61
N LYS A 716 34.85 8.15 -8.93
CA LYS A 716 33.45 8.45 -9.20
C LYS A 716 32.71 8.76 -7.89
N PRO A 717 31.60 9.52 -7.94
CA PRO A 717 30.80 9.82 -6.76
C PRO A 717 30.33 8.54 -6.05
N MET A 718 30.45 8.54 -4.72
CA MET A 718 30.03 7.44 -3.85
C MET A 718 28.90 7.88 -2.94
N VAL A 719 28.01 6.94 -2.60
CA VAL A 719 26.92 7.13 -1.65
C VAL A 719 26.97 6.08 -0.54
N CYS A 720 26.56 6.48 0.66
CA CYS A 720 26.35 5.64 1.82
C CYS A 720 24.91 5.15 1.86
N LYS A 721 24.72 3.83 1.87
CA LYS A 721 23.42 3.17 1.93
C LYS A 721 23.01 2.75 3.33
N ASN A 722 23.96 2.40 4.17
CA ASN A 722 23.73 2.11 5.58
C ASN A 722 25.02 2.30 6.38
N ALA A 723 24.90 2.48 7.70
CA ALA A 723 26.00 2.61 8.63
C ALA A 723 25.64 1.99 9.97
N CYS A 724 26.64 1.49 10.70
CA CYS A 724 26.45 0.98 12.06
C CYS A 724 27.65 1.32 12.95
N GLN A 725 27.40 1.42 14.27
CA GLN A 725 28.44 1.65 15.26
C GLN A 725 29.37 0.43 15.34
N ASP A 726 30.67 0.68 15.45
CA ASP A 726 31.71 -0.32 15.60
C ASP A 726 32.69 0.09 16.70
N SER A 727 32.40 -0.30 17.94
CA SER A 727 33.14 0.17 19.13
C SER A 727 33.21 1.71 19.15
N ASP A 728 34.39 2.32 19.12
CA ASP A 728 34.58 3.79 19.06
C ASP A 728 34.55 4.37 17.62
N GLY A 729 34.32 3.53 16.60
CA GLY A 729 34.26 3.92 15.18
C GLY A 729 32.93 3.58 14.52
N VAL A 730 32.86 3.74 13.20
CA VAL A 730 31.64 3.51 12.40
C VAL A 730 31.97 2.72 11.15
N ILE A 731 31.15 1.72 10.82
CA ILE A 731 31.24 1.01 9.54
C ILE A 731 30.18 1.56 8.59
N LEU A 732 30.55 1.73 7.32
CA LEU A 732 29.72 2.27 6.25
C LEU A 732 29.57 1.25 5.13
N LEU A 733 28.37 1.15 4.58
CA LEU A 733 28.11 0.47 3.33
C LEU A 733 28.07 1.50 2.20
N LEU A 734 29.12 1.51 1.38
CA LEU A 734 29.31 2.47 0.30
C LEU A 734 29.17 1.81 -1.08
N GLY A 735 28.79 2.59 -2.08
CA GLY A 735 28.81 2.15 -3.47
C GLY A 735 28.75 3.32 -4.44
N GLN A 736 28.99 3.06 -5.73
CA GLN A 736 29.00 4.10 -6.75
C GLN A 736 27.59 4.64 -6.99
N ALA A 737 27.43 5.97 -6.93
CA ALA A 737 26.20 6.65 -7.29
C ALA A 737 25.73 6.26 -8.70
N ASN A 738 24.46 5.89 -8.86
CA ASN A 738 23.87 5.45 -10.14
C ASN A 738 24.62 4.31 -10.86
N GLY A 739 25.47 3.56 -10.14
CA GLY A 739 26.14 2.39 -10.69
C GLY A 739 25.14 1.26 -10.99
N GLN A 740 25.35 0.55 -12.10
CA GLN A 740 24.58 -0.67 -12.37
C GLN A 740 25.03 -1.78 -11.40
N GLN A 741 24.08 -2.47 -10.77
CA GLN A 741 24.28 -3.75 -10.07
C GLN A 741 25.49 -3.80 -9.11
N GLY A 742 25.56 -2.90 -8.12
CA GLY A 742 26.57 -2.99 -7.07
C GLY A 742 27.98 -2.52 -7.44
N GLN A 743 28.17 -1.82 -8.57
CA GLN A 743 29.46 -1.24 -8.95
C GLN A 743 30.13 -0.45 -7.83
N GLY A 744 31.38 -0.77 -7.53
CA GLY A 744 32.17 -0.10 -6.49
C GLY A 744 31.62 -0.31 -5.07
N ALA A 745 30.77 -1.32 -4.86
CA ALA A 745 30.20 -1.62 -3.55
C ALA A 745 31.29 -2.13 -2.59
N MET A 746 31.36 -1.49 -1.43
CA MET A 746 32.34 -1.82 -0.41
C MET A 746 31.80 -1.55 0.99
N VAL A 747 32.41 -2.24 1.96
CA VAL A 747 32.30 -1.88 3.36
C VAL A 747 33.52 -1.03 3.72
N ALA A 748 33.29 0.16 4.26
CA ALA A 748 34.33 1.09 4.71
C ALA A 748 34.24 1.32 6.22
N ARG A 749 35.29 1.86 6.81
CA ARG A 749 35.36 2.21 8.23
C ARG A 749 35.79 3.64 8.41
N ILE A 750 35.13 4.32 9.35
CA ILE A 750 35.59 5.54 10.00
C ILE A 750 36.15 5.14 11.36
N ALA A 751 37.45 5.35 11.55
CA ALA A 751 38.10 5.11 12.84
C ALA A 751 37.66 6.14 13.88
N ALA A 752 37.98 5.88 15.16
CA ALA A 752 37.61 6.75 16.28
C ALA A 752 38.14 8.20 16.17
N ASP A 753 39.20 8.42 15.37
CA ASP A 753 39.80 9.72 15.07
C ASP A 753 39.22 10.39 13.80
N GLY A 754 38.22 9.78 13.16
CA GLY A 754 37.57 10.26 11.96
C GLY A 754 38.22 9.84 10.64
N ARG A 755 39.29 9.02 10.64
CA ARG A 755 39.93 8.58 9.39
C ARG A 755 39.13 7.50 8.66
N PHE A 756 38.98 7.67 7.35
CA PHE A 756 38.29 6.73 6.46
C PHE A 756 39.25 5.66 5.91
N SER A 757 38.76 4.43 5.75
CA SER A 757 39.49 3.32 5.13
C SER A 757 38.53 2.28 4.53
N LYS A 758 38.95 1.56 3.49
CA LYS A 758 38.20 0.42 2.94
C LYS A 758 38.46 -0.82 3.81
N LEU A 759 37.41 -1.55 4.17
CA LEU A 759 37.50 -2.83 4.89
C LEU A 759 37.32 -4.03 3.96
N ILE A 760 36.20 -4.10 3.23
CA ILE A 760 35.81 -5.29 2.45
C ILE A 760 35.29 -4.85 1.08
N ASP A 761 35.64 -5.62 0.05
CA ASP A 761 35.02 -5.54 -1.28
C ASP A 761 33.82 -6.48 -1.35
N ILE A 762 32.65 -5.96 -1.71
CA ILE A 762 31.40 -6.74 -1.76
C ILE A 762 30.70 -6.64 -3.12
N GLU A 763 31.40 -6.18 -4.16
CA GLU A 763 30.80 -5.96 -5.48
C GLU A 763 30.15 -7.22 -6.06
N GLU A 764 30.77 -8.39 -5.88
CA GLU A 764 30.18 -9.66 -6.33
C GLU A 764 28.88 -10.00 -5.59
N PHE A 765 28.86 -9.83 -4.27
CA PHE A 765 27.66 -10.05 -3.46
C PHE A 765 26.56 -9.05 -3.86
N ALA A 766 26.89 -7.77 -3.95
CA ALA A 766 25.97 -6.71 -4.33
C ALA A 766 25.35 -6.95 -5.72
N ARG A 767 26.14 -7.45 -6.68
CA ARG A 767 25.65 -7.85 -8.00
C ARG A 767 24.68 -9.03 -7.94
N LYS A 768 25.01 -10.08 -7.17
CA LYS A 768 24.19 -11.30 -7.04
C LYS A 768 22.87 -11.04 -6.31
N THR A 769 22.87 -10.14 -5.33
CA THR A 769 21.68 -9.81 -4.53
C THR A 769 20.97 -8.54 -5.00
N HIS A 770 21.36 -8.00 -6.16
CA HIS A 770 20.80 -6.79 -6.77
C HIS A 770 20.76 -5.59 -5.80
N LEU A 771 21.86 -5.35 -5.10
CA LEU A 771 22.00 -4.20 -4.19
C LEU A 771 22.33 -2.95 -5.03
N TYR A 772 21.41 -1.98 -5.02
CA TYR A 772 21.51 -0.76 -5.82
C TYR A 772 21.93 0.45 -4.98
N PHE A 773 22.59 1.41 -5.62
CA PHE A 773 23.10 2.64 -4.99
C PHE A 773 22.47 3.93 -5.58
N GLY A 774 21.23 3.86 -6.12
CA GLY A 774 20.50 4.98 -6.77
C GLY A 774 19.33 5.58 -5.96
N ASP A 775 18.91 6.82 -6.26
CA ASP A 775 18.00 7.62 -5.42
C ASP A 775 16.61 7.02 -5.20
N ASP A 776 16.04 6.37 -6.22
CA ASP A 776 14.70 5.75 -6.19
C ASP A 776 14.68 4.34 -5.54
N ASP A 777 15.81 3.90 -5.00
CA ASP A 777 15.95 2.54 -4.50
C ASP A 777 15.34 2.38 -3.10
N THR A 778 14.13 1.84 -3.07
CA THR A 778 13.38 1.39 -1.89
C THR A 778 13.90 0.07 -1.32
N SER A 779 15.11 -0.36 -1.70
CA SER A 779 15.67 -1.62 -1.22
C SER A 779 15.93 -1.59 0.27
N PHE A 780 15.41 -2.60 0.97
CA PHE A 780 15.79 -2.92 2.33
C PHE A 780 17.28 -3.26 2.36
N ILE A 781 18.04 -2.52 3.14
CA ILE A 781 19.48 -2.74 3.31
C ILE A 781 19.81 -2.59 4.78
N HIS A 782 20.43 -3.60 5.39
CA HIS A 782 20.94 -3.53 6.76
C HIS A 782 22.44 -3.83 6.79
N LEU A 783 23.12 -3.15 7.71
CA LEU A 783 24.53 -3.38 8.00
C LEU A 783 24.67 -3.62 9.50
N LEU A 784 25.17 -4.79 9.87
CA LEU A 784 25.47 -5.15 11.26
C LEU A 784 26.92 -5.59 11.35
N CYS A 785 27.53 -5.40 12.51
CA CYS A 785 28.85 -5.94 12.79
C CYS A 785 28.98 -6.33 14.26
N ASP A 786 29.88 -7.28 14.51
CA ASP A 786 30.38 -7.57 15.84
C ASP A 786 31.91 -7.77 15.77
N SER A 787 32.49 -8.40 16.80
CA SER A 787 33.93 -8.66 16.85
C SER A 787 34.45 -9.64 15.80
N GLN A 788 33.58 -10.48 15.20
CA GLN A 788 33.96 -11.58 14.32
C GLN A 788 33.41 -11.44 12.89
N PHE A 789 32.24 -10.84 12.72
CA PHE A 789 31.46 -10.84 11.49
C PHE A 789 30.98 -9.44 11.09
N ILE A 790 30.84 -9.25 9.79
CA ILE A 790 30.10 -8.13 9.18
C ILE A 790 28.97 -8.74 8.35
N LEU A 791 27.74 -8.30 8.60
CA LEU A 791 26.56 -8.78 7.91
C LEU A 791 26.00 -7.69 7.02
N VAL A 792 25.79 -8.01 5.74
CA VAL A 792 25.17 -7.11 4.76
C VAL A 792 23.88 -7.75 4.28
N ALA A 793 22.75 -7.15 4.60
CA ALA A 793 21.44 -7.60 4.12
C ALA A 793 20.99 -6.74 2.94
N SER A 794 20.35 -7.37 1.97
CA SER A 794 19.56 -6.74 0.91
C SER A 794 18.19 -7.43 0.81
N ASN A 795 17.26 -6.84 0.06
CA ASN A 795 15.97 -7.47 -0.29
C ASN A 795 16.10 -8.93 -0.77
N ASN A 796 17.20 -9.27 -1.45
CA ASN A 796 17.40 -10.57 -2.07
C ASN A 796 18.47 -11.40 -1.36
N GLY A 797 18.81 -11.12 -0.11
CA GLY A 797 19.66 -12.01 0.68
C GLY A 797 20.57 -11.33 1.68
N LEU A 798 21.14 -12.14 2.57
CA LEU A 798 22.10 -11.75 3.59
C LEU A 798 23.46 -12.37 3.27
N GLY A 799 24.51 -11.56 3.29
CA GLY A 799 25.90 -12.01 3.23
C GLY A 799 26.56 -11.90 4.60
N VAL A 800 27.21 -12.98 5.05
CA VAL A 800 27.99 -13.02 6.30
C VAL A 800 29.47 -13.02 5.94
N PHE A 801 30.19 -11.96 6.34
CA PHE A 801 31.60 -11.78 6.04
C PHE A 801 32.43 -11.97 7.31
N ASN A 802 33.55 -12.68 7.22
CA ASN A 802 34.55 -12.68 8.27
C ASN A 802 35.19 -11.29 8.36
N ARG A 803 35.19 -10.70 9.54
CA ARG A 803 35.67 -9.33 9.73
C ARG A 803 37.17 -9.19 9.54
N GLN A 804 37.95 -10.21 9.92
CA GLN A 804 39.41 -10.14 9.86
C GLN A 804 39.95 -10.41 8.45
N SER A 805 39.41 -11.42 7.76
CA SER A 805 39.87 -11.80 6.42
C SER A 805 39.11 -11.10 5.29
N GLY A 806 37.93 -10.55 5.57
CA GLY A 806 37.00 -10.01 4.57
C GLY A 806 36.31 -11.09 3.73
N ALA A 807 36.52 -12.38 4.01
CA ALA A 807 35.95 -13.47 3.22
C ALA A 807 34.44 -13.61 3.45
N LEU A 808 33.68 -13.79 2.36
CA LEU A 808 32.27 -14.17 2.41
C LEU A 808 32.15 -15.63 2.88
N LEU A 809 31.56 -15.85 4.04
CA LEU A 809 31.41 -17.17 4.66
C LEU A 809 30.14 -17.89 4.24
N SER A 810 29.03 -17.17 4.18
CA SER A 810 27.72 -17.72 3.81
C SER A 810 26.85 -16.67 3.12
N THR A 811 25.89 -17.15 2.33
CA THR A 811 24.83 -16.32 1.76
C THR A 811 23.53 -17.08 1.84
N PHE A 812 22.48 -16.45 2.36
CA PHE A 812 21.17 -17.07 2.46
C PHE A 812 20.05 -16.02 2.42
N HIS A 813 18.84 -16.48 2.12
CA HIS A 813 17.65 -15.64 2.14
C HIS A 813 17.06 -15.55 3.55
N ILE A 814 16.62 -14.35 3.89
CA ILE A 814 15.85 -14.04 5.09
C ILE A 814 14.47 -13.55 4.63
N PRO A 815 13.39 -13.94 5.32
CA PRO A 815 12.05 -13.49 4.99
C PRO A 815 11.91 -12.01 5.39
N LEU A 816 12.27 -11.13 4.45
CA LEU A 816 12.26 -9.69 4.62
C LEU A 816 10.94 -9.12 4.11
N GLN A 817 10.32 -8.26 4.91
CA GLN A 817 9.33 -7.32 4.39
C GLN A 817 10.06 -6.00 4.06
N PRO A 818 9.92 -5.46 2.83
CA PRO A 818 10.71 -4.31 2.35
C PRO A 818 10.63 -3.07 3.25
N ASN A 819 9.53 -2.94 4.01
CA ASN A 819 9.28 -1.84 4.92
C ASN A 819 9.06 -2.43 6.32
N ASN A 820 9.89 -2.05 7.30
CA ASN A 820 9.77 -2.38 8.74
C ASN A 820 10.38 -3.72 9.20
N THR A 821 11.41 -4.24 8.53
CA THR A 821 12.20 -5.34 9.12
C THR A 821 13.34 -4.75 9.96
N CYS A 822 13.61 -5.32 11.14
CA CYS A 822 14.75 -4.97 11.98
C CYS A 822 15.63 -6.21 12.18
N LEU A 823 16.95 -6.04 12.17
CA LEU A 823 17.91 -7.12 12.37
C LEU A 823 18.73 -6.87 13.63
N ALA A 824 19.00 -7.93 14.37
CA ALA A 824 19.89 -7.91 15.54
C ALA A 824 20.78 -9.15 15.53
N LEU A 825 22.05 -8.98 15.92
CA LEU A 825 23.01 -10.06 16.09
C LEU A 825 23.33 -10.21 17.58
N VAL A 826 23.13 -11.41 18.14
CA VAL A 826 23.52 -11.73 19.52
C VAL A 826 24.26 -13.07 19.50
N GLY A 827 25.56 -13.04 19.77
CA GLY A 827 26.42 -14.20 19.59
C GLY A 827 26.43 -14.65 18.13
N ASP A 828 26.17 -15.92 17.88
CA ASP A 828 26.07 -16.55 16.55
C ASP A 828 24.64 -16.61 16.00
N ARG A 829 23.68 -15.94 16.66
CA ARG A 829 22.27 -15.92 16.27
C ARG A 829 21.85 -14.58 15.70
N LEU A 830 21.27 -14.64 14.50
CA LEU A 830 20.60 -13.54 13.85
C LEU A 830 19.13 -13.54 14.22
N PHE A 831 18.65 -12.43 14.75
CA PHE A 831 17.24 -12.15 15.00
C PHE A 831 16.72 -11.22 13.91
N VAL A 832 15.54 -11.54 13.41
CA VAL A 832 14.88 -10.80 12.35
C VAL A 832 13.44 -10.55 12.80
N GLN A 833 13.13 -9.28 13.01
CA GLN A 833 11.81 -8.82 13.41
C GLN A 833 11.15 -8.18 12.19
N THR A 834 10.03 -8.72 11.74
CA THR A 834 9.11 -8.00 10.84
C THR A 834 8.02 -7.35 11.68
N THR A 835 7.16 -6.54 11.06
CA THR A 835 6.02 -5.91 11.75
C THR A 835 5.14 -6.93 12.49
N ASN A 836 5.06 -8.16 11.97
CA ASN A 836 4.06 -9.15 12.40
C ASN A 836 4.68 -10.45 12.92
N ALA A 837 6.00 -10.58 12.89
CA ALA A 837 6.71 -11.80 13.32
C ALA A 837 8.11 -11.52 13.86
N LEU A 838 8.60 -12.40 14.72
CA LEU A 838 9.99 -12.42 15.18
C LEU A 838 10.57 -13.82 15.03
N HIS A 839 11.69 -13.92 14.32
CA HIS A 839 12.39 -15.18 14.13
C HIS A 839 13.88 -15.07 14.44
N ALA A 840 14.49 -16.20 14.77
CA ALA A 840 15.94 -16.34 14.92
C ALA A 840 16.48 -17.48 14.07
N MET A 841 17.74 -17.38 13.68
CA MET A 841 18.49 -18.42 12.96
C MET A 841 19.99 -18.25 13.22
N ASN A 842 20.77 -19.29 12.94
CA ASN A 842 22.23 -19.18 12.95
C ASN A 842 22.75 -18.45 11.68
N LEU A 843 24.05 -18.17 11.62
CA LEU A 843 24.70 -17.49 10.49
C LEU A 843 24.83 -18.34 9.22
N GLN A 844 24.19 -19.51 9.16
CA GLN A 844 24.01 -20.34 7.97
C GLN A 844 22.55 -20.34 7.47
N GLY A 845 21.65 -19.67 8.19
CA GLY A 845 20.21 -19.65 7.90
C GLY A 845 19.48 -20.91 8.36
N GLU A 846 20.09 -21.70 9.26
CA GLU A 846 19.55 -22.90 9.88
C GLU A 846 19.20 -22.65 11.37
N GLU A 847 18.78 -23.70 12.08
CA GLU A 847 18.27 -23.62 13.46
C GLU A 847 17.18 -22.55 13.61
N ARG A 848 16.30 -22.48 12.61
CA ARG A 848 15.27 -21.46 12.53
C ARG A 848 14.26 -21.64 13.67
N ARG A 849 13.94 -20.53 14.32
CA ARG A 849 12.94 -20.48 15.38
C ARG A 849 12.00 -19.30 15.16
N LEU A 850 10.69 -19.57 15.19
CA LEU A 850 9.65 -18.55 15.15
C LEU A 850 9.11 -18.30 16.57
N TYR A 851 9.28 -17.09 17.09
CA TYR A 851 8.80 -16.73 18.44
C TYR A 851 7.32 -16.32 18.44
N PHE A 852 6.92 -15.54 17.44
CA PHE A 852 5.53 -15.19 17.19
C PHE A 852 5.32 -14.89 15.69
N SER A 853 4.10 -15.09 15.20
CA SER A 853 3.62 -14.62 13.89
C SER A 853 2.11 -14.44 13.89
N GLN A 854 1.65 -13.27 13.44
CA GLN A 854 0.23 -12.98 13.27
C GLN A 854 -0.38 -13.63 12.02
N GLU A 855 0.42 -14.31 11.21
CA GLU A 855 -0.06 -15.08 10.06
C GLU A 855 -0.64 -16.44 10.47
N ARG A 856 -0.43 -16.84 11.73
CA ARG A 856 -0.94 -18.09 12.31
C ARG A 856 -2.47 -18.11 12.34
N LEU A 857 -3.03 -19.27 12.05
CA LEU A 857 -4.45 -19.56 12.20
C LEU A 857 -4.84 -19.67 13.67
N GLU A 858 -4.00 -20.32 14.47
CA GLU A 858 -4.17 -20.45 15.91
C GLU A 858 -3.05 -19.71 16.66
N PRO A 859 -3.39 -18.63 17.38
CA PRO A 859 -2.43 -17.92 18.22
C PRO A 859 -1.81 -18.83 19.30
N GLN A 860 -0.48 -18.96 19.30
CA GLN A 860 0.29 -19.68 20.33
C GLN A 860 0.90 -18.72 21.36
N HIS A 861 1.08 -17.46 20.98
CA HIS A 861 1.58 -16.39 21.83
C HIS A 861 0.64 -15.18 21.80
N ASP A 862 0.65 -14.32 22.83
CA ASP A 862 -0.21 -13.14 22.86
C ASP A 862 0.05 -12.18 21.69
N LEU A 863 1.31 -12.11 21.23
CA LEU A 863 1.71 -11.34 20.04
C LEU A 863 1.20 -11.91 18.71
N ASP A 864 0.75 -13.17 18.67
CA ASP A 864 0.10 -13.74 17.48
C ASP A 864 -1.31 -13.14 17.27
N ARG A 865 -1.91 -12.55 18.31
CA ARG A 865 -3.27 -11.98 18.27
C ARG A 865 -3.32 -10.55 17.72
N GLY A 866 -2.16 -9.92 17.50
CA GLY A 866 -2.05 -8.59 16.91
C GLY A 866 -1.07 -7.67 17.62
N GLY A 867 -0.90 -6.48 17.06
CA GLY A 867 0.06 -5.46 17.50
C GLY A 867 1.24 -5.36 16.55
N LEU A 868 1.62 -4.17 16.14
CA LEU A 868 2.67 -3.97 15.15
C LEU A 868 4.02 -3.81 15.84
N ALA A 869 4.93 -4.74 15.58
CA ALA A 869 6.24 -4.80 16.19
C ALA A 869 7.25 -3.88 15.46
N SER A 870 8.09 -3.17 16.21
CA SER A 870 9.13 -2.29 15.66
C SER A 870 10.32 -2.14 16.62
N ASP A 871 11.37 -1.42 16.18
CA ASP A 871 12.53 -1.00 16.97
C ASP A 871 13.25 -2.12 17.75
N LEU A 872 13.77 -3.14 17.06
CA LEU A 872 14.60 -4.18 17.68
C LEU A 872 15.94 -3.58 18.16
N VAL A 873 16.19 -3.63 19.47
CA VAL A 873 17.41 -3.13 20.10
C VAL A 873 18.08 -4.24 20.89
N THR A 874 19.40 -4.40 20.70
CA THR A 874 20.26 -5.29 21.49
C THR A 874 20.90 -4.54 22.65
N CYS A 875 20.94 -5.18 23.82
CA CYS A 875 21.68 -4.71 24.98
C CYS A 875 23.01 -5.48 25.13
N ALA A 876 23.97 -4.89 25.85
CA ALA A 876 25.30 -5.47 26.05
C ALA A 876 25.28 -6.83 26.77
N ASN A 877 24.24 -7.11 27.56
CA ASN A 877 24.02 -8.39 28.23
C ASN A 877 23.40 -9.48 27.32
N GLY A 878 23.18 -9.19 26.04
CA GLY A 878 22.56 -10.11 25.08
C GLY A 878 21.03 -10.17 25.15
N GLU A 879 20.38 -9.29 25.92
CA GLU A 879 18.93 -9.15 25.92
C GLU A 879 18.45 -8.30 24.73
N LEU A 880 17.28 -8.63 24.22
CA LEU A 880 16.62 -7.93 23.13
C LEU A 880 15.40 -7.20 23.64
N PHE A 881 15.19 -5.98 23.17
CA PHE A 881 13.99 -5.18 23.41
C PHE A 881 13.36 -4.77 22.09
N PHE A 882 12.04 -4.74 22.03
CA PHE A 882 11.31 -4.24 20.88
C PHE A 882 9.98 -3.62 21.31
N LEU A 883 9.44 -2.76 20.46
CA LEU A 883 8.19 -2.07 20.69
C LEU A 883 7.04 -2.82 20.00
N VAL A 884 5.87 -2.84 20.62
CA VAL A 884 4.63 -3.36 20.02
C VAL A 884 3.55 -2.29 20.12
N SER A 885 2.92 -1.97 18.99
CA SER A 885 1.93 -0.90 18.87
C SER A 885 0.55 -1.46 18.53
N HIS A 886 -0.45 -1.17 19.36
CA HIS A 886 -1.84 -1.57 19.14
C HIS A 886 -2.69 -0.36 18.76
N GLU A 887 -3.31 -0.39 17.57
CA GLU A 887 -4.26 0.65 17.18
C GLU A 887 -5.45 0.67 18.13
N VAL A 888 -5.85 1.87 18.56
CA VAL A 888 -7.02 2.06 19.42
C VAL A 888 -8.00 2.98 18.72
N PRO A 889 -9.24 2.54 18.45
CA PRO A 889 -10.25 3.36 17.77
C PRO A 889 -10.43 4.72 18.46
N LYS A 890 -10.51 5.78 17.66
CA LYS A 890 -10.72 7.17 18.13
C LYS A 890 -9.58 7.75 18.99
N GLN A 891 -8.48 7.03 19.18
CA GLN A 891 -7.26 7.59 19.75
C GLN A 891 -6.30 8.01 18.65
N ARG A 892 -5.57 9.09 18.91
CA ARG A 892 -4.62 9.64 17.94
C ARG A 892 -3.31 8.84 17.87
N TYR A 893 -2.92 8.21 18.96
CA TYR A 893 -1.71 7.42 19.07
C TYR A 893 -2.08 5.99 19.49
N ALA A 894 -1.34 5.02 18.98
CA ALA A 894 -1.47 3.62 19.37
C ALA A 894 -1.14 3.45 20.86
N LYS A 895 -1.73 2.43 21.50
CA LYS A 895 -1.23 1.93 22.78
C LYS A 895 0.08 1.20 22.49
N GLN A 896 1.16 1.57 23.19
CA GLN A 896 2.47 0.98 22.93
C GLN A 896 3.02 0.26 24.16
N GLU A 897 3.77 -0.81 23.91
CA GLU A 897 4.30 -1.72 24.89
C GLU A 897 5.75 -2.05 24.54
N ILE A 898 6.62 -2.12 25.54
CA ILE A 898 7.99 -2.61 25.39
C ILE A 898 8.00 -4.08 25.76
N TRP A 899 8.48 -4.91 24.85
CA TRP A 899 8.65 -6.35 25.03
C TRP A 899 10.13 -6.69 25.12
N GLN A 900 10.45 -7.65 25.99
CA GLN A 900 11.80 -8.14 26.23
C GLN A 900 11.89 -9.60 25.79
N LEU A 901 12.97 -9.95 25.09
CA LEU A 901 13.37 -11.32 24.84
C LEU A 901 14.75 -11.54 25.46
N LYS A 902 14.78 -12.33 26.53
CA LYS A 902 16.03 -12.88 27.06
C LYS A 902 16.37 -14.10 26.23
N THR A 903 17.58 -14.13 25.69
CA THR A 903 18.05 -15.22 24.82
C THR A 903 18.05 -16.59 25.50
N ALA A 904 17.99 -16.63 26.84
CA ALA A 904 17.84 -17.86 27.63
C ALA A 904 16.38 -18.26 27.92
N ASP A 905 15.41 -17.33 27.92
CA ASP A 905 14.04 -17.57 28.43
C ASP A 905 13.05 -17.97 27.32
N ASP A 906 13.52 -18.21 26.10
CA ASP A 906 12.82 -18.90 25.00
C ASP A 906 11.49 -18.29 24.50
N SER A 907 10.95 -17.24 25.14
CA SER A 907 9.72 -16.54 24.76
C SER A 907 9.83 -15.04 25.09
N PRO A 908 9.34 -14.15 24.20
CA PRO A 908 9.19 -12.73 24.52
C PRO A 908 8.21 -12.53 25.68
N GLN A 909 8.46 -11.52 26.50
CA GLN A 909 7.59 -11.13 27.61
C GLN A 909 7.34 -9.63 27.62
N LEU A 910 6.15 -9.22 28.03
CA LEU A 910 5.83 -7.80 28.24
C LEU A 910 6.72 -7.25 29.37
N PHE A 911 7.54 -6.26 29.05
CA PHE A 911 8.42 -5.59 30.00
C PHE A 911 7.72 -4.40 30.66
N LEU A 912 7.15 -3.50 29.85
CA LEU A 912 6.51 -2.27 30.31
C LEU A 912 5.40 -1.82 29.34
N ALA A 913 4.19 -1.61 29.85
CA ALA A 913 3.14 -0.91 29.14
C ALA A 913 3.39 0.61 29.22
N LEU A 914 3.45 1.29 28.09
CA LEU A 914 3.82 2.71 28.03
C LEU A 914 2.61 3.62 28.30
N PRO A 915 2.83 4.81 28.89
CA PRO A 915 1.75 5.76 29.15
C PRO A 915 1.00 6.14 27.86
N PRO A 916 -0.35 6.21 27.87
CA PRO A 916 -1.14 6.48 26.68
C PRO A 916 -0.99 7.94 26.19
N LYS A 917 -1.50 8.23 24.99
CA LYS A 917 -1.53 9.57 24.34
C LYS A 917 -0.19 10.12 23.84
N ARG A 918 0.87 9.30 23.82
CA ARG A 918 2.16 9.61 23.20
C ARG A 918 2.54 8.50 22.23
N CYS A 919 3.40 8.82 21.26
CA CYS A 919 4.08 7.84 20.43
C CYS A 919 5.46 7.56 21.06
N TYR A 920 5.97 6.35 20.95
CA TYR A 920 7.26 5.95 21.49
C TYR A 920 8.14 5.32 20.42
N ALA A 921 9.45 5.43 20.61
CA ALA A 921 10.46 4.72 19.83
C ALA A 921 11.56 4.20 20.76
N LEU A 922 12.21 3.11 20.39
CA LEU A 922 13.39 2.58 21.10
C LEU A 922 14.68 2.94 20.36
N ALA A 923 15.72 3.24 21.13
CA ALA A 923 17.07 3.45 20.63
C ALA A 923 18.09 2.68 21.47
N PRO A 924 19.22 2.25 20.88
CA PRO A 924 20.30 1.62 21.63
C PRO A 924 20.86 2.58 22.69
N GLY A 925 21.15 2.05 23.87
CA GLY A 925 21.84 2.76 24.95
C GLY A 925 22.90 1.87 25.59
N ASN A 926 23.82 2.47 26.36
CA ASN A 926 25.02 1.77 26.84
C ASN A 926 24.71 0.57 27.77
N GLN A 927 23.70 0.69 28.64
CA GLN A 927 23.31 -0.37 29.58
C GLN A 927 21.85 -0.80 29.46
N ALA A 928 21.00 0.08 28.92
CA ALA A 928 19.57 -0.15 28.74
C ALA A 928 19.10 0.65 27.51
N PRO A 929 17.99 0.25 26.87
CA PRO A 929 17.40 1.01 25.77
C PRO A 929 17.00 2.42 26.23
N LEU A 930 17.19 3.40 25.34
CA LEU A 930 16.57 4.71 25.48
C LEU A 930 15.15 4.63 24.93
N VAL A 931 14.21 5.24 25.64
CA VAL A 931 12.78 5.28 25.26
C VAL A 931 12.41 6.71 24.95
N LEU A 932 11.99 6.96 23.73
CA LEU A 932 11.70 8.30 23.25
C LEU A 932 10.21 8.50 23.17
N ALA A 933 9.66 9.36 24.02
CA ALA A 933 8.25 9.72 23.98
C ALA A 933 8.04 10.97 23.13
N LEU A 934 7.31 10.81 22.03
CA LEU A 934 7.00 11.82 21.04
C LEU A 934 5.53 12.26 21.17
N ASP A 935 5.32 13.56 21.30
CA ASP A 935 3.98 14.17 21.39
C ASP A 935 3.90 15.42 20.48
N ARG A 936 2.67 15.90 20.17
CA ARG A 936 2.51 17.13 19.39
C ARG A 936 3.05 18.37 20.12
N GLN A 937 3.17 18.37 21.44
CA GLN A 937 3.53 19.51 22.28
C GLN A 937 4.89 19.34 22.95
N SER A 938 5.28 18.15 23.41
CA SER A 938 6.56 17.87 24.07
C SER A 938 7.18 16.57 23.54
N ASN A 939 8.51 16.51 23.46
CA ASN A 939 9.25 15.26 23.25
C ASN A 939 10.10 15.01 24.49
N VAL A 940 10.01 13.83 25.09
CA VAL A 940 10.77 13.47 26.30
C VAL A 940 11.61 12.24 26.00
N ILE A 941 12.89 12.29 26.32
CA ILE A 941 13.77 11.13 26.28
C ILE A 941 13.83 10.54 27.68
N TYR A 942 13.58 9.24 27.76
CA TYR A 942 13.64 8.46 28.98
C TYR A 942 14.77 7.43 28.89
N GLN A 943 15.37 7.13 30.03
CA GLN A 943 16.14 5.91 30.24
C GLN A 943 15.20 4.82 30.75
N LEU A 944 15.28 3.62 30.16
CA LEU A 944 14.58 2.45 30.70
C LEU A 944 15.34 1.93 31.93
N ASP A 945 14.70 1.93 33.09
CA ASP A 945 15.25 1.33 34.30
C ASP A 945 14.91 -0.17 34.35
N HIS A 946 15.95 -1.01 34.24
CA HIS A 946 15.79 -2.46 34.25
C HIS A 946 15.25 -3.01 35.58
N ALA A 947 15.63 -2.40 36.71
CA ALA A 947 15.32 -2.93 38.03
C ALA A 947 13.89 -2.57 38.45
N THR A 948 13.48 -1.33 38.22
CA THR A 948 12.16 -0.85 38.62
C THR A 948 11.10 -1.02 37.53
N ARG A 949 11.51 -1.31 36.29
CA ARG A 949 10.66 -1.35 35.09
C ARG A 949 9.91 -0.03 34.88
N THR A 950 10.59 1.10 35.08
CA THR A 950 10.02 2.44 34.90
C THR A 950 10.83 3.27 33.91
N LEU A 951 10.23 4.38 33.47
CA LEU A 951 10.91 5.38 32.63
C LEU A 951 11.46 6.52 33.48
N GLN A 952 12.77 6.75 33.42
CA GLN A 952 13.44 7.88 34.09
C GLN A 952 13.68 9.01 33.07
N PRO A 953 13.11 10.22 33.24
CA PRO A 953 13.28 11.30 32.27
C PRO A 953 14.74 11.80 32.25
N LEU A 954 15.35 11.84 31.08
CA LEU A 954 16.69 12.38 30.83
C LEU A 954 16.65 13.79 30.25
N ALA A 955 15.70 14.07 29.36
CA ALA A 955 15.58 15.36 28.67
C ALA A 955 14.15 15.61 28.19
N GLU A 956 13.67 16.86 28.21
CA GLU A 956 12.40 17.30 27.61
C GLU A 956 12.66 18.43 26.61
N ALA A 957 12.20 18.25 25.37
CA ALA A 957 12.22 19.28 24.34
C ALA A 957 11.20 20.40 24.67
N PRO A 958 11.48 21.66 24.32
CA PRO A 958 10.58 22.78 24.59
C PRO A 958 9.17 22.61 24.00
N LYS A 959 8.16 23.14 24.69
CA LYS A 959 6.75 22.99 24.32
C LYS A 959 6.40 23.71 23.02
N LYS A 960 5.70 23.05 22.08
CA LYS A 960 5.27 23.68 20.82
C LYS A 960 4.26 24.82 21.05
N GLY A 961 4.64 26.04 20.66
CA GLY A 961 3.71 27.15 20.43
C GLY A 961 2.89 26.95 19.15
N LYS A 962 1.66 27.49 19.10
CA LYS A 962 0.77 27.44 17.92
C LYS A 962 1.36 28.23 16.75
N TYR A 963 1.80 27.55 15.69
CA TYR A 963 2.00 28.14 14.35
C TYR A 963 1.75 27.09 13.25
N SER A 964 1.19 27.53 12.14
CA SER A 964 0.81 26.77 10.95
C SER A 964 1.91 26.82 9.88
N SER A 965 2.30 25.66 9.32
CA SER A 965 3.33 25.56 8.27
C SER A 965 3.03 26.44 7.05
N PRO A 966 4.04 27.09 6.45
CA PRO A 966 3.98 27.49 5.04
C PRO A 966 3.78 26.24 4.18
N ARG A 967 2.82 26.27 3.26
CA ARG A 967 2.59 25.21 2.27
C ARG A 967 3.58 25.41 1.11
N HIS A 968 4.71 24.72 1.11
CA HIS A 968 5.43 24.43 -0.14
C HIS A 968 4.86 23.14 -0.72
N MET A 969 4.26 23.25 -1.91
CA MET A 969 3.50 22.16 -2.56
C MET A 969 4.37 21.13 -3.31
N ARG A 970 5.69 21.16 -3.17
CA ARG A 970 6.58 20.17 -3.83
C ARG A 970 7.08 19.03 -2.96
N ASN A 971 6.63 18.93 -1.71
CA ASN A 971 6.90 17.79 -0.86
C ASN A 971 5.72 16.82 -0.84
N THR A 972 5.74 15.88 -1.77
CA THR A 972 4.94 14.64 -1.74
C THR A 972 5.42 13.63 -0.70
N PHE A 973 6.42 13.96 0.12
CA PHE A 973 6.65 13.27 1.39
C PHE A 973 5.63 13.81 2.39
N SER A 974 4.45 13.20 2.34
CA SER A 974 3.36 13.39 3.26
C SER A 974 3.83 13.59 4.69
N ASP A 975 3.19 14.54 5.38
CA ASP A 975 3.06 14.67 6.85
C ASP A 975 2.53 13.40 7.56
N VAL A 976 2.55 12.26 6.87
CA VAL A 976 2.16 10.92 7.28
C VAL A 976 3.12 9.96 6.58
N ASN A 977 4.24 9.62 7.24
CA ASN A 977 4.74 8.24 7.35
C ASN A 977 6.15 8.19 7.95
N ILE A 978 6.19 7.53 9.11
CA ILE A 978 7.31 6.90 9.82
C ILE A 978 8.20 7.84 10.66
N PRO A 979 8.23 7.68 12.00
CA PRO A 979 9.32 8.18 12.81
C PRO A 979 10.54 7.35 12.43
N TYR A 980 11.40 7.86 11.53
CA TYR A 980 12.79 7.43 11.66
C TYR A 980 13.18 7.84 13.08
N PRO A 981 13.62 6.90 13.95
CA PRO A 981 14.16 7.28 15.24
C PRO A 981 15.25 8.30 14.91
N TYR A 982 15.01 9.56 15.29
CA TYR A 982 16.02 10.61 15.14
C TYR A 982 17.29 10.00 15.73
N PRO A 983 18.40 9.90 14.99
CA PRO A 983 19.58 9.28 15.56
C PRO A 983 20.06 10.23 16.66
N TYR A 984 19.92 9.79 17.91
CA TYR A 984 20.36 10.54 19.06
C TYR A 984 21.68 10.00 19.55
N VAL A 985 22.60 10.91 19.81
CA VAL A 985 23.87 10.61 20.45
C VAL A 985 23.91 11.41 21.74
N LEU A 986 23.89 10.72 22.87
CA LEU A 986 24.18 11.33 24.16
C LEU A 986 25.69 11.28 24.37
N HIS A 987 26.33 12.44 24.37
CA HIS A 987 27.75 12.58 24.64
C HIS A 987 27.94 13.61 25.75
N GLU A 988 28.46 13.17 26.89
CA GLU A 988 28.50 13.95 28.13
C GLU A 988 27.11 14.48 28.54
N HIS A 989 26.95 15.81 28.64
CA HIS A 989 25.72 16.51 28.98
C HIS A 989 25.04 17.13 27.73
N PHE A 990 25.49 16.77 26.53
CA PHE A 990 24.92 17.22 25.27
C PHE A 990 24.18 16.10 24.56
N LEU A 991 22.95 16.41 24.16
CA LEU A 991 22.16 15.57 23.28
C LEU A 991 22.30 16.06 21.84
N TRP A 992 22.90 15.24 20.99
CA TRP A 992 22.99 15.48 19.57
C TRP A 992 21.86 14.74 18.88
N ALA A 993 21.07 15.45 18.08
CA ALA A 993 19.94 14.91 17.34
C ALA A 993 20.20 15.08 15.84
N GLY A 994 20.05 14.03 15.04
CA GLY A 994 20.06 14.12 13.57
C GLY A 994 18.67 14.33 12.97
N GLY A 995 18.39 13.72 11.81
CA GLY A 995 17.06 13.73 11.20
C GLY A 995 16.75 15.01 10.43
N HIS A 996 15.49 15.45 10.45
CA HIS A 996 15.03 16.66 9.75
C HIS A 996 15.52 17.96 10.41
N TYR A 997 15.85 17.91 11.70
CA TYR A 997 16.30 19.08 12.47
C TYR A 997 17.56 18.71 13.25
N PRO A 998 18.73 18.67 12.59
CA PRO A 998 19.95 18.38 13.31
C PRO A 998 20.21 19.46 14.37
N ALA A 999 20.43 19.05 15.62
CA ALA A 999 20.59 19.94 16.75
C ALA A 999 21.59 19.39 17.78
N CYS A 1000 22.15 20.28 18.59
CA CYS A 1000 22.93 19.94 19.77
C CYS A 1000 22.35 20.69 20.95
N ILE A 1001 21.88 19.97 21.95
CA ILE A 1001 21.15 20.52 23.08
C ILE A 1001 21.97 20.29 24.34
N ASN A 1002 22.34 21.38 25.01
CA ASN A 1002 22.91 21.32 26.34
C ASN A 1002 21.79 20.95 27.34
N LEU A 1003 21.86 19.76 27.92
CA LEU A 1003 20.83 19.26 28.83
C LEU A 1003 20.83 19.98 30.19
N ALA A 1004 21.95 20.60 30.58
CA ALA A 1004 22.07 21.34 31.84
C ALA A 1004 21.66 22.82 31.70
N ALA A 1005 21.89 23.42 30.53
CA ALA A 1005 21.60 24.82 30.25
C ALA A 1005 21.13 24.98 28.78
N PRO A 1006 19.86 24.65 28.46
CA PRO A 1006 19.36 24.64 27.08
C PRO A 1006 19.55 25.96 26.32
N GLU A 1007 19.52 27.09 27.01
CA GLU A 1007 19.79 28.43 26.47
C GLU A 1007 21.24 28.66 26.01
N GLN A 1008 22.17 27.83 26.47
CA GLN A 1008 23.58 27.84 26.08
C GLN A 1008 23.87 26.85 24.94
N SER A 1009 22.85 26.21 24.39
CA SER A 1009 23.02 25.28 23.27
C SER A 1009 23.52 26.01 22.01
N PRO A 1010 24.48 25.44 21.29
CA PRO A 1010 24.96 26.03 20.04
C PRO A 1010 23.91 25.89 18.93
N LEU A 1011 23.77 26.92 18.10
CA LEU A 1011 23.00 26.85 16.86
C LEU A 1011 23.75 25.97 15.86
N ILE A 1012 23.07 24.94 15.36
CA ILE A 1012 23.58 24.04 14.32
C ILE A 1012 22.63 24.09 13.14
N TRP A 1013 23.19 24.14 11.94
CA TRP A 1013 22.43 24.12 10.69
C TRP A 1013 23.08 23.14 9.71
N LEU A 1014 22.48 21.96 9.60
CA LEU A 1014 22.89 20.89 8.71
C LEU A 1014 21.71 20.51 7.80
N PRO A 1015 21.95 19.94 6.61
CA PRO A 1015 20.89 19.28 5.86
C PRO A 1015 20.30 18.11 6.64
N ARG A 1016 19.19 17.56 6.14
CA ARG A 1016 18.66 16.32 6.69
C ARG A 1016 19.73 15.24 6.71
N THR A 1017 19.90 14.62 7.88
CA THR A 1017 20.86 13.55 8.11
C THR A 1017 20.11 12.27 8.44
N THR A 1018 20.57 11.16 7.87
CA THR A 1018 19.95 9.85 8.03
C THR A 1018 20.45 9.14 9.28
N TRP A 1019 21.74 9.30 9.60
CA TRP A 1019 22.36 8.68 10.78
C TRP A 1019 23.21 9.68 11.56
N ALA A 1020 23.39 9.42 12.85
CA ALA A 1020 24.34 10.12 13.72
C ALA A 1020 25.03 9.10 14.64
N PHE A 1021 26.34 9.23 14.82
CA PHE A 1021 27.16 8.29 15.60
C PHE A 1021 28.17 9.04 16.48
N PRO A 1022 28.39 8.59 17.72
CA PRO A 1022 29.52 9.05 18.51
C PRO A 1022 30.83 8.53 17.92
N LEU A 1023 31.80 9.43 17.79
CA LEU A 1023 33.22 9.10 17.71
C LEU A 1023 33.87 9.45 19.06
N ARG A 1024 35.19 9.28 19.18
CA ARG A 1024 35.90 9.55 20.46
C ARG A 1024 35.72 10.98 20.96
N ASN A 1025 35.87 11.96 20.06
CA ASN A 1025 35.82 13.40 20.41
C ASN A 1025 34.79 14.18 19.58
N ASP A 1026 34.19 13.54 18.58
CA ASP A 1026 33.34 14.18 17.58
C ASP A 1026 32.00 13.44 17.50
N VAL A 1027 30.98 14.11 16.98
CA VAL A 1027 29.75 13.46 16.54
C VAL A 1027 29.69 13.50 15.02
N LEU A 1028 29.53 12.33 14.43
CA LEU A 1028 29.43 12.14 13.00
C LEU A 1028 27.95 12.14 12.59
N PHE A 1029 27.58 13.01 11.67
CA PHE A 1029 26.28 13.01 11.01
C PHE A 1029 26.46 12.58 9.57
N LEU A 1030 25.61 11.65 9.12
CA LEU A 1030 25.69 11.08 7.79
C LEU A 1030 24.45 11.44 6.99
N ARG A 1031 24.69 12.02 5.81
CA ARG A 1031 23.75 12.05 4.69
C ARG A 1031 24.14 10.94 3.73
N ARG A 1032 23.25 10.63 2.78
CA ARG A 1032 23.48 9.64 1.74
C ARG A 1032 24.74 9.88 0.90
N ASP A 1033 25.08 11.12 0.59
CA ASP A 1033 26.18 11.50 -0.31
C ASP A 1033 27.33 12.23 0.41
N MET A 1034 27.10 12.66 1.65
CA MET A 1034 28.01 13.49 2.43
C MET A 1034 28.08 13.06 3.89
N TRP A 1035 29.20 13.40 4.53
CA TRP A 1035 29.38 13.28 5.97
C TRP A 1035 29.64 14.66 6.57
N PHE A 1036 29.23 14.86 7.82
CA PHE A 1036 29.46 16.05 8.61
C PHE A 1036 30.02 15.62 9.96
N ARG A 1037 31.06 16.29 10.44
CA ARG A 1037 31.71 16.00 11.70
C ARG A 1037 31.72 17.25 12.56
N LEU A 1038 31.13 17.13 13.74
CA LEU A 1038 30.92 18.24 14.66
C LEU A 1038 31.59 17.94 15.99
N ARG A 1039 32.27 18.95 16.53
CA ARG A 1039 32.83 18.92 17.88
C ARG A 1039 32.58 20.23 18.59
N LEU A 1040 32.26 20.18 19.87
CA LEU A 1040 32.16 21.38 20.69
C LEU A 1040 33.53 22.07 20.73
N ARG A 1041 33.55 23.39 20.61
CA ARG A 1041 34.81 24.11 20.87
C ARG A 1041 35.14 23.91 22.34
N ASP A 1042 36.36 23.52 22.64
CA ASP A 1042 36.85 23.50 24.02
C ASP A 1042 36.53 24.86 24.61
N ASN A 1043 35.68 24.90 25.65
CA ASN A 1043 35.38 26.15 26.34
C ASN A 1043 36.72 26.76 26.72
N ALA A 1044 36.99 27.96 26.21
CA ALA A 1044 38.04 28.80 26.76
C ALA A 1044 37.86 28.74 28.28
N SER A 1045 38.86 28.17 28.95
CA SER A 1045 38.88 28.07 30.40
C SER A 1045 38.42 29.42 30.96
N PRO A 1046 37.52 29.46 31.96
CA PRO A 1046 37.20 30.72 32.60
C PRO A 1046 38.54 31.32 33.03
N LYS A 1047 38.90 32.47 32.45
CA LYS A 1047 40.11 33.19 32.85
C LYS A 1047 40.05 33.29 34.37
N PRO A 1048 41.08 32.87 35.12
CA PRO A 1048 41.11 33.12 36.55
C PRO A 1048 40.96 34.63 36.74
N GLN A 1049 39.89 35.04 37.42
CA GLN A 1049 39.73 36.44 37.81
C GLN A 1049 40.84 36.80 38.80
N PRO A 1050 41.38 38.03 38.74
CA PRO A 1050 42.42 38.50 39.65
C PRO A 1050 41.96 38.55 41.11
#